data_AF-A0A2Z6CSF3-F1
#
_entry.id   AF-A0A2Z6CSF3-F1
#
_cell.length_a   1.000
_cell.length_b   1.000
_cell.length_c   1.000
_cell.angle_alpha   90.00
_cell.angle_beta   90.00
_cell.angle_gamma   90.00
#
_symmetry.space_group_name_H-M   'P 1'
#
loop_
_entity.id
_entity.type
_entity.pdbx_description
1 polymer ?
#
loop_
_entity_poly.entity_id
_entity_poly.type
_entity_poly.pdbx_seq_one_letter_code
_entity_poly.pdbx_strand_id
1 'polypeptide(L)'
;MTTEPFKVKTEGDVLGVAGTNSGTVNITYISRTSSDTEIHNRKLIERSPYLGLSKFETKDSSKFFGRDSWISELTDYFKKNNVLLLLGASGSGKSSLIRAGLIPALEDQPGYEQLVNLTFVPDANPFQSFHSSLLTKYKQSEAELAQAVKEDTLVKVVQSLKRDSQWLIFVDQFEELFTTTPKDKRDFFIKSLIQLIEKSDSSVKVVLTMRADFLDKLSPYPKLGKIHDSSSRMLTDMDDSELRLAIAEPAARNGVTFEQGLIEQIIADFHQQAGSLPLLQYTLNELWKKDKIQDRVLNTKTYQDLGGVTGALQQQADKIYDEFNEQERKAAQNIFIGLIGLERKEAVSKRADITAFEKDETQKKVLYQLIDSRLLVSKREDGKATAEVAHEELLRSWKVLQNLIRDKEEIIVLGNRLSADAKQWDELRKKDAQKANSELWSGSKLVRIVELEKEQSFPNFDEVAREFIKVSFAQAERQKNEKIRTARTIAAGSLVAVVISGGLGLMAWKQTQQAELNLADARGLSALSLFNQAKELEAFVTAIKAGKTLHNQKVNSLAVTNTLQEILSRRSEYNRLEGHDDSVTSVSFSPDGKTLASGSYDKTIKLWNLETGKEIRTLKGHDNTVRSVNFSPDGKTLASGSSDKTIKLWNLETGKEIRTFKGHDNYVMSVSFSPDGKTLASGSLDKTIKLWNRNTGWDLDALMGRSCDWVRSYLENNINVSESDRHLCDGIGKK
;
A
#
# COMPACT_ATOMS: atom_id res chain seq x y z
N MET A 1 -47.17 53.33 16.39
CA MET A 1 -46.47 52.81 17.58
C MET A 1 -46.31 51.32 17.42
N THR A 2 -45.06 50.85 17.60
CA THR A 2 -44.59 49.48 17.88
C THR A 2 -45.07 48.33 16.98
N THR A 3 -44.11 47.64 16.34
CA THR A 3 -43.53 46.36 16.83
C THR A 3 -42.39 45.89 15.92
N GLU A 4 -41.25 45.52 16.53
CA GLU A 4 -40.15 44.67 16.00
C GLU A 4 -40.65 43.25 15.61
N PRO A 5 -39.91 42.35 14.87
CA PRO A 5 -38.56 41.86 15.25
C PRO A 5 -37.62 41.18 14.19
N PHE A 6 -36.45 40.72 14.69
CA PHE A 6 -35.50 39.66 14.25
C PHE A 6 -34.38 39.91 13.19
N LYS A 7 -33.13 39.82 13.68
CA LYS A 7 -31.86 39.67 12.93
C LYS A 7 -31.44 38.20 12.89
N VAL A 8 -30.96 37.72 11.73
CA VAL A 8 -30.10 36.53 11.59
C VAL A 8 -28.80 36.98 10.92
N LYS A 9 -27.66 36.62 11.53
CA LYS A 9 -26.30 36.84 11.00
C LYS A 9 -25.96 35.74 9.99
N THR A 10 -25.51 36.12 8.80
CA THR A 10 -24.76 35.26 7.87
C THR A 10 -23.28 35.62 7.96
N GLU A 11 -22.46 34.71 8.48
CA GLU A 11 -21.00 34.74 8.41
C GLU A 11 -20.55 33.68 7.39
N GLY A 12 -19.67 34.05 6.45
CA GLY A 12 -18.99 33.09 5.58
C GLY A 12 -18.64 33.54 4.16
N ASP A 13 -18.33 34.83 3.92
CA ASP A 13 -17.67 35.24 2.68
C ASP A 13 -16.24 34.67 2.65
N VAL A 14 -16.00 33.64 1.82
CA VAL A 14 -14.65 33.20 1.46
C VAL A 14 -14.10 34.20 0.45
N LEU A 15 -13.40 35.20 0.96
CA LEU A 15 -12.57 36.11 0.19
C LEU A 15 -11.60 35.32 -0.68
N GLY A 16 -11.72 35.52 -2.00
CA GLY A 16 -10.72 35.08 -2.96
C GLY A 16 -9.34 35.65 -2.59
N VAL A 17 -8.32 34.81 -2.72
CA VAL A 17 -6.93 35.21 -2.55
C VAL A 17 -6.60 36.23 -3.64
N ALA A 18 -6.66 37.51 -3.27
CA ALA A 18 -6.07 38.59 -4.03
C ALA A 18 -4.58 38.68 -3.70
N GLY A 19 -3.73 38.46 -4.70
CA GLY A 19 -2.36 38.97 -4.71
C GLY A 19 -1.27 37.98 -5.09
N THR A 20 -1.04 37.77 -6.39
CA THR A 20 0.23 38.12 -7.06
C THR A 20 0.00 38.19 -8.57
N ASN A 21 0.34 39.33 -9.17
CA ASN A 21 0.28 39.56 -10.62
C ASN A 21 1.24 38.62 -11.37
N SER A 22 0.71 37.55 -11.97
CA SER A 22 1.34 36.84 -13.08
C SER A 22 0.29 36.08 -13.91
N GLY A 23 -0.24 36.72 -14.95
CA GLY A 23 -0.81 36.07 -16.13
C GLY A 23 -1.76 34.88 -15.94
N THR A 24 -2.58 34.84 -14.89
CA THR A 24 -3.52 33.76 -14.65
C THR A 24 -4.65 33.79 -15.67
N VAL A 25 -4.87 32.68 -16.37
CA VAL A 25 -6.07 32.39 -17.14
C VAL A 25 -7.28 32.70 -16.24
N ASN A 26 -8.12 33.66 -16.63
CA ASN A 26 -9.37 33.95 -15.92
C ASN A 26 -10.37 32.80 -16.16
N ILE A 27 -10.22 31.71 -15.40
CA ILE A 27 -11.18 30.61 -15.43
C ILE A 27 -12.43 31.07 -14.67
N THR A 28 -13.50 31.37 -15.41
CA THR A 28 -14.81 31.66 -14.80
C THR A 28 -15.51 30.34 -14.51
N TYR A 29 -15.74 30.05 -13.23
CA TYR A 29 -16.41 28.82 -12.79
C TYR A 29 -17.92 29.02 -12.72
N ILE A 30 -18.65 28.30 -13.56
CA ILE A 30 -20.10 28.39 -13.68
C ILE A 30 -20.76 27.99 -12.36
N SER A 31 -20.22 26.97 -11.72
CA SER A 31 -20.67 26.45 -10.42
C SER A 31 -20.56 27.45 -9.26
N ARG A 32 -19.74 28.51 -9.39
CA ARG A 32 -19.57 29.54 -8.35
C ARG A 32 -20.33 30.82 -8.64
N THR A 33 -20.58 31.13 -9.92
CA THR A 33 -21.10 32.44 -10.33
C THR A 33 -22.54 32.39 -10.84
N SER A 34 -23.08 31.20 -11.08
CA SER A 34 -24.41 31.02 -11.69
C SER A 34 -25.38 30.39 -10.70
N SER A 35 -26.62 30.86 -10.70
CA SER A 35 -27.73 30.21 -9.98
C SER A 35 -28.12 28.88 -10.63
N ASP A 36 -28.81 28.01 -9.88
CA ASP A 36 -29.32 26.74 -10.41
C ASP A 36 -30.21 26.94 -11.65
N THR A 37 -31.02 28.01 -11.66
CA THR A 37 -31.85 28.37 -12.82
C THR A 37 -31.02 28.71 -14.05
N GLU A 38 -29.91 29.43 -13.89
CA GLU A 38 -29.00 29.74 -15.00
C GLU A 38 -28.27 28.49 -15.51
N ILE A 39 -27.93 27.56 -14.63
CA ILE A 39 -27.34 26.27 -15.01
C ILE A 39 -28.38 25.44 -15.78
N HIS A 40 -29.62 25.36 -15.32
CA HIS A 40 -30.70 24.62 -15.98
C HIS A 40 -31.12 25.22 -17.33
N ASN A 41 -30.89 26.51 -17.56
CA ASN A 41 -31.12 27.13 -18.87
C ASN A 41 -30.05 26.77 -19.91
N ARG A 42 -28.92 26.18 -19.50
CA ARG A 42 -27.90 25.68 -20.44
C ARG A 42 -28.40 24.44 -21.17
N LYS A 43 -27.79 24.18 -22.34
CA LYS A 43 -28.04 22.95 -23.10
C LYS A 43 -27.65 21.74 -22.26
N LEU A 44 -28.61 20.83 -22.04
CA LEU A 44 -28.35 19.56 -21.39
C LEU A 44 -27.45 18.69 -22.28
N ILE A 45 -26.35 18.20 -21.71
CA ILE A 45 -25.50 17.20 -22.33
C ILE A 45 -25.67 15.90 -21.55
N GLU A 46 -26.43 14.96 -22.10
CA GLU A 46 -26.81 13.73 -21.39
C GLU A 46 -25.62 12.80 -21.09
N ARG A 47 -24.55 12.89 -21.89
CA ARG A 47 -23.34 12.10 -21.66
C ARG A 47 -22.64 12.57 -20.39
N SER A 48 -22.39 11.63 -19.48
CA SER A 48 -21.64 11.87 -18.24
C SER A 48 -20.32 12.62 -18.51
N PRO A 49 -20.04 13.71 -17.78
CA PRO A 49 -18.77 14.40 -17.86
C PRO A 49 -17.67 13.69 -17.06
N TYR A 50 -18.03 12.75 -16.17
CA TYR A 50 -17.09 11.99 -15.35
C TYR A 50 -16.62 10.74 -16.09
N LEU A 51 -15.31 10.49 -16.10
CA LEU A 51 -14.70 9.43 -16.91
C LEU A 51 -14.68 8.05 -16.21
N GLY A 52 -15.27 7.98 -15.01
CA GLY A 52 -15.20 6.80 -14.17
C GLY A 52 -13.76 6.49 -13.78
N LEU A 53 -13.34 5.23 -13.98
CA LEU A 53 -11.99 4.80 -13.62
C LEU A 53 -10.94 5.06 -14.72
N SER A 54 -11.34 5.69 -15.83
CA SER A 54 -10.42 6.06 -16.91
C SER A 54 -9.65 7.33 -16.55
N LYS A 55 -8.38 7.41 -17.00
CA LYS A 55 -7.57 8.64 -16.89
C LYS A 55 -8.16 9.74 -17.79
N PHE A 56 -7.99 11.00 -17.43
CA PHE A 56 -8.26 12.11 -18.34
C PHE A 56 -7.17 12.19 -19.41
N GLU A 57 -7.57 12.38 -20.66
CA GLU A 57 -6.67 12.61 -21.80
C GLU A 57 -6.70 14.09 -22.21
N THR A 58 -5.81 14.51 -23.10
CA THR A 58 -5.70 15.90 -23.59
C THR A 58 -7.03 16.45 -24.12
N LYS A 59 -7.83 15.62 -24.80
CA LYS A 59 -9.16 15.98 -25.30
C LYS A 59 -10.21 16.23 -24.21
N ASP A 60 -9.95 15.76 -22.99
CA ASP A 60 -10.86 15.88 -21.84
C ASP A 60 -10.51 17.08 -20.95
N SER A 61 -9.60 17.96 -21.39
CA SER A 61 -9.20 19.18 -20.67
C SER A 61 -10.40 20.03 -20.22
N SER A 62 -11.44 20.14 -21.05
CA SER A 62 -12.67 20.87 -20.73
C SER A 62 -13.54 20.27 -19.63
N LYS A 63 -13.20 19.07 -19.15
CA LYS A 63 -13.87 18.34 -18.05
C LYS A 63 -13.00 18.23 -16.80
N PHE A 64 -11.74 18.67 -16.87
CA PHE A 64 -10.75 18.50 -15.81
C PHE A 64 -10.63 19.79 -14.99
N PHE A 65 -11.12 19.77 -13.75
CA PHE A 65 -11.19 20.94 -12.87
C PHE A 65 -10.61 20.65 -11.49
N GLY A 66 -10.34 21.73 -10.73
CA GLY A 66 -9.87 21.64 -9.35
C GLY A 66 -8.36 21.45 -9.23
N ARG A 67 -7.61 21.49 -10.33
CA ARG A 67 -6.13 21.46 -10.31
C ARG A 67 -5.51 22.67 -11.00
N ASP A 68 -6.25 23.76 -11.08
CA ASP A 68 -5.88 24.96 -11.85
C ASP A 68 -4.59 25.61 -11.31
N SER A 69 -4.44 25.66 -9.98
CA SER A 69 -3.21 26.15 -9.34
C SER A 69 -1.99 25.32 -9.73
N TRP A 70 -2.13 24.00 -9.71
CA TRP A 70 -1.08 23.06 -10.15
C TRP A 70 -0.74 23.21 -11.62
N ILE A 71 -1.75 23.36 -12.49
CA ILE A 71 -1.54 23.56 -13.93
C ILE A 71 -0.75 24.86 -14.16
N SER A 72 -1.14 25.95 -13.49
CA SER A 72 -0.44 27.24 -13.59
C SER A 72 1.00 27.15 -13.10
N GLU A 73 1.22 26.58 -11.90
CA GLU A 73 2.56 26.43 -11.31
C GLU A 73 3.48 25.60 -12.22
N LEU A 74 3.00 24.47 -12.73
CA LEU A 74 3.79 23.60 -13.60
C LEU A 74 4.07 24.26 -14.96
N THR A 75 3.11 25.00 -15.50
CA THR A 75 3.30 25.75 -16.75
C THR A 75 4.38 26.81 -16.58
N ASP A 76 4.36 27.56 -15.47
CA ASP A 76 5.39 28.56 -15.13
C ASP A 76 6.74 27.91 -14.84
N TYR A 77 6.77 26.77 -14.15
CA TYR A 77 7.98 26.00 -13.90
C TYR A 77 8.70 25.64 -15.21
N PHE A 78 7.93 25.25 -16.22
CA PHE A 78 8.43 24.89 -17.55
C PHE A 78 8.86 26.08 -18.41
N LYS A 79 8.74 27.33 -17.94
CA LYS A 79 9.39 28.50 -18.58
C LYS A 79 10.89 28.56 -18.29
N LYS A 80 11.34 27.94 -17.20
CA LYS A 80 12.74 28.00 -16.72
C LYS A 80 13.42 26.64 -16.64
N ASN A 81 12.65 25.55 -16.68
CA ASN A 81 13.14 24.20 -16.48
C ASN A 81 12.66 23.28 -17.60
N ASN A 82 13.47 22.26 -17.90
CA ASN A 82 13.17 21.30 -18.97
C ASN A 82 12.77 19.93 -18.44
N VAL A 83 12.93 19.67 -17.14
CA VAL A 83 12.68 18.36 -16.53
C VAL A 83 11.77 18.50 -15.33
N LEU A 84 10.78 17.62 -15.23
CA LEU A 84 9.90 17.49 -14.07
C LEU A 84 9.80 16.02 -13.65
N LEU A 85 10.07 15.74 -12.38
CA LEU A 85 9.71 14.47 -11.74
C LEU A 85 8.52 14.70 -10.82
N LEU A 86 7.30 14.39 -11.27
CA LEU A 86 6.08 14.54 -10.50
C LEU A 86 5.81 13.28 -9.66
N LEU A 87 5.89 13.44 -8.36
CA LEU A 87 5.71 12.39 -7.35
C LEU A 87 4.32 12.48 -6.71
N GLY A 88 3.80 11.37 -6.18
CA GLY A 88 2.55 11.36 -5.44
C GLY A 88 1.99 9.95 -5.25
N ALA A 89 1.00 9.79 -4.37
CA ALA A 89 0.35 8.50 -4.11
C ALA A 89 -0.31 7.89 -5.37
N SER A 90 -0.55 6.59 -5.40
CA SER A 90 -1.38 5.97 -6.45
C SER A 90 -2.79 6.58 -6.41
N GLY A 91 -3.39 6.83 -7.58
CA GLY A 91 -4.70 7.46 -7.67
C GLY A 91 -4.76 8.99 -7.46
N SER A 92 -3.68 9.66 -7.04
CA SER A 92 -3.65 11.13 -6.80
C SER A 92 -3.89 12.03 -8.04
N GLY A 93 -4.03 11.45 -9.23
CA GLY A 93 -4.33 12.18 -10.47
C GLY A 93 -3.13 12.65 -11.29
N LYS A 94 -1.89 12.25 -10.96
CA LYS A 94 -0.65 12.64 -11.68
C LYS A 94 -0.77 12.57 -13.20
N SER A 95 -1.13 11.41 -13.74
CA SER A 95 -1.24 11.22 -15.19
C SER A 95 -2.31 12.14 -15.81
N SER A 96 -3.43 12.35 -15.11
CA SER A 96 -4.53 13.22 -15.58
C SER A 96 -4.12 14.70 -15.53
N LEU A 97 -3.41 15.12 -14.48
CA LEU A 97 -2.87 16.47 -14.36
C LEU A 97 -1.93 16.81 -15.53
N ILE A 98 -1.05 15.89 -15.91
CA ILE A 98 -0.15 16.11 -17.04
C ILE A 98 -0.91 16.09 -18.37
N ARG A 99 -1.77 15.08 -18.61
CA ARG A 99 -2.45 14.87 -19.89
C ARG A 99 -3.51 15.92 -20.21
N ALA A 100 -4.41 16.19 -19.27
CA ALA A 100 -5.57 17.05 -19.46
C ALA A 100 -5.38 18.47 -18.91
N GLY A 101 -4.35 18.69 -18.09
CA GLY A 101 -3.99 19.99 -17.56
C GLY A 101 -2.75 20.60 -18.23
N LEU A 102 -1.57 20.07 -17.90
CA LEU A 102 -0.30 20.67 -18.31
C LEU A 102 -0.09 20.67 -19.83
N ILE A 103 -0.36 19.56 -20.53
CA ILE A 103 -0.15 19.47 -21.98
C ILE A 103 -0.97 20.53 -22.73
N PRO A 104 -2.31 20.61 -22.57
CA PRO A 104 -3.10 21.68 -23.16
C PRO A 104 -2.61 23.08 -22.78
N ALA A 105 -2.28 23.29 -21.50
CA ALA A 105 -1.81 24.59 -21.02
C ALA A 105 -0.47 25.02 -21.65
N LEU A 106 0.40 24.07 -21.99
CA LEU A 106 1.62 24.30 -22.74
C LEU A 106 1.33 24.55 -24.22
N GLU A 107 0.43 23.80 -24.85
CA GLU A 107 0.03 23.99 -26.26
C GLU A 107 -0.57 25.38 -26.50
N ASP A 108 -1.23 25.97 -25.50
CA ASP A 108 -1.78 27.33 -25.54
C ASP A 108 -0.70 28.43 -25.34
N GLN A 109 0.54 28.09 -24.97
CA GLN A 109 1.61 29.08 -24.82
C GLN A 109 2.23 29.47 -26.17
N PRO A 110 2.61 30.75 -26.35
CA PRO A 110 3.38 31.16 -27.52
C PRO A 110 4.68 30.36 -27.67
N GLY A 111 4.96 29.85 -28.87
CA GLY A 111 6.13 29.02 -29.18
C GLY A 111 5.91 27.51 -29.04
N TYR A 112 4.72 27.06 -28.62
CA TYR A 112 4.35 25.65 -28.50
C TYR A 112 3.34 25.19 -29.57
N GLU A 113 3.15 25.98 -30.64
CA GLU A 113 2.15 25.72 -31.69
C GLU A 113 2.40 24.42 -32.47
N GLN A 114 3.62 23.88 -32.39
CA GLN A 114 4.02 22.59 -32.97
C GLN A 114 4.57 21.62 -31.92
N LEU A 115 4.04 21.65 -30.69
CA LEU A 115 4.46 20.73 -29.63
C LEU A 115 4.22 19.27 -30.05
N VAL A 116 5.31 18.52 -30.17
CA VAL A 116 5.27 17.07 -30.36
C VAL A 116 5.20 16.42 -28.98
N ASN A 117 4.00 16.01 -28.59
CA ASN A 117 3.76 15.26 -27.36
C ASN A 117 3.99 13.75 -27.59
N LEU A 118 5.04 13.22 -26.95
CA LEU A 118 5.40 11.81 -26.96
C LEU A 118 5.13 11.23 -25.57
N THR A 119 3.92 10.70 -25.40
CA THR A 119 3.46 10.10 -24.14
C THR A 119 3.50 8.57 -24.22
N PHE A 120 4.10 7.91 -23.22
CA PHE A 120 4.08 6.45 -23.08
C PHE A 120 4.24 5.99 -21.63
N VAL A 121 3.87 4.74 -21.37
CA VAL A 121 4.15 4.02 -20.12
C VAL A 121 5.21 2.95 -20.44
N PRO A 122 6.31 2.86 -19.68
CA PRO A 122 7.30 1.80 -19.86
C PRO A 122 6.71 0.39 -19.68
N ASP A 123 7.14 -0.55 -20.50
CA ASP A 123 6.82 -1.98 -20.40
C ASP A 123 8.09 -2.85 -20.31
N ALA A 124 8.00 -4.13 -20.68
CA ALA A 124 9.15 -5.04 -20.73
C ALA A 124 10.29 -4.55 -21.66
N ASN A 125 10.02 -3.65 -22.59
CA ASN A 125 10.99 -2.96 -23.44
C ASN A 125 10.66 -1.46 -23.59
N PRO A 126 11.21 -0.58 -22.73
CA PRO A 126 10.88 0.85 -22.73
C PRO A 126 11.29 1.58 -24.03
N PHE A 127 12.25 1.05 -24.79
CA PHE A 127 12.59 1.57 -26.12
C PHE A 127 11.47 1.30 -27.13
N GLN A 128 10.78 0.16 -27.02
CA GLN A 128 9.62 -0.16 -27.84
C GLN A 128 8.40 0.68 -27.44
N SER A 129 8.20 0.94 -26.14
CA SER A 129 7.16 1.84 -25.66
C SER A 129 7.38 3.26 -26.20
N PHE A 130 8.62 3.75 -26.18
CA PHE A 130 8.99 5.04 -26.78
C PHE A 130 8.80 5.04 -28.31
N HIS A 131 9.25 3.99 -29.02
CA HIS A 131 9.02 3.83 -30.46
C HIS A 131 7.53 3.92 -30.81
N SER A 132 6.68 3.23 -30.06
CA SER A 132 5.23 3.25 -30.27
C SER A 132 4.63 4.65 -30.13
N SER A 133 5.16 5.47 -29.22
CA SER A 133 4.73 6.87 -29.07
C SER A 133 5.08 7.72 -30.30
N LEU A 134 6.22 7.45 -30.97
CA LEU A 134 6.66 8.17 -32.17
C LEU A 134 5.74 7.89 -33.37
N LEU A 135 5.19 6.68 -33.49
CA LEU A 135 4.32 6.29 -34.61
C LEU A 135 3.03 7.10 -34.71
N THR A 136 2.68 7.85 -33.65
CA THR A 136 1.54 8.78 -33.68
C THR A 136 1.81 10.01 -34.56
N LYS A 137 3.08 10.33 -34.84
CA LYS A 137 3.50 11.54 -35.58
C LYS A 137 4.49 11.27 -36.71
N TYR A 138 5.26 10.19 -36.62
CA TYR A 138 6.35 9.85 -37.55
C TYR A 138 6.09 8.53 -38.27
N LYS A 139 6.67 8.36 -39.46
CA LYS A 139 6.56 7.10 -40.21
C LYS A 139 7.39 6.00 -39.52
N GLN A 140 6.99 4.75 -39.73
CA GLN A 140 7.69 3.60 -39.16
C GLN A 140 9.20 3.60 -39.49
N SER A 141 9.57 3.87 -40.75
CA SER A 141 10.97 3.95 -41.20
C SER A 141 11.78 5.05 -40.50
N GLU A 142 11.13 6.12 -40.05
CA GLU A 142 11.78 7.22 -39.33
C GLU A 142 11.91 6.90 -37.83
N ALA A 143 10.94 6.16 -37.27
CA ALA A 143 10.93 5.80 -35.86
C ALA A 143 11.85 4.61 -35.54
N GLU A 144 12.21 3.76 -36.51
CA GLU A 144 12.99 2.51 -36.33
C GLU A 144 14.22 2.64 -35.42
N LEU A 145 14.94 3.77 -35.52
CA LEU A 145 16.10 4.06 -34.70
C LEU A 145 15.82 4.09 -33.17
N ALA A 146 14.57 4.30 -32.76
CA ALA A 146 14.14 4.23 -31.36
C ALA A 146 14.10 2.81 -30.79
N GLN A 147 14.09 1.77 -31.63
CA GLN A 147 14.07 0.37 -31.18
C GLN A 147 15.45 -0.13 -30.70
N ALA A 148 16.52 0.63 -30.98
CA ALA A 148 17.86 0.25 -30.55
C ALA A 148 18.01 0.32 -29.03
N VAL A 149 18.38 -0.80 -28.39
CA VAL A 149 18.65 -0.85 -26.95
C VAL A 149 20.08 -0.41 -26.68
N LYS A 150 20.32 0.92 -26.66
CA LYS A 150 21.64 1.54 -26.45
C LYS A 150 21.53 2.76 -25.53
N GLU A 151 22.66 3.15 -24.92
CA GLU A 151 22.73 4.27 -23.98
C GLU A 151 22.51 5.64 -24.65
N ASP A 152 22.55 5.75 -25.97
CA ASP A 152 22.45 7.03 -26.70
C ASP A 152 21.22 7.10 -27.62
N THR A 153 20.34 6.10 -27.57
CA THR A 153 19.18 6.00 -28.47
C THR A 153 18.26 7.22 -28.40
N LEU A 154 17.82 7.64 -27.20
CA LEU A 154 16.89 8.77 -27.07
C LEU A 154 17.50 10.08 -27.61
N VAL A 155 18.80 10.30 -27.37
CA VAL A 155 19.54 11.45 -27.91
C VAL A 155 19.56 11.42 -29.44
N LYS A 156 19.88 10.26 -30.04
CA LYS A 156 19.90 10.10 -31.50
C LYS A 156 18.53 10.32 -32.13
N VAL A 157 17.46 9.85 -31.47
CA VAL A 157 16.08 10.07 -31.91
C VAL A 157 15.76 11.55 -31.95
N VAL A 158 16.02 12.26 -30.86
CA VAL A 158 15.78 13.69 -30.78
C VAL A 158 16.60 14.45 -31.81
N GLN A 159 17.89 14.15 -31.96
CA GLN A 159 18.76 14.79 -32.96
C GLN A 159 18.30 14.55 -34.40
N SER A 160 17.72 13.38 -34.69
CA SER A 160 17.31 13.00 -36.04
C SER A 160 15.91 13.50 -36.41
N LEU A 161 14.96 13.52 -35.45
CA LEU A 161 13.54 13.72 -35.74
C LEU A 161 12.98 15.06 -35.26
N LYS A 162 13.58 15.70 -34.25
CA LYS A 162 13.00 16.89 -33.61
C LYS A 162 12.91 18.09 -34.56
N ARG A 163 13.96 18.34 -35.34
CA ARG A 163 14.10 19.56 -36.17
C ARG A 163 13.81 20.80 -35.31
N ASP A 164 13.02 21.75 -35.81
CA ASP A 164 12.66 22.99 -35.13
C ASP A 164 11.45 22.86 -34.18
N SER A 165 10.84 21.68 -34.07
CA SER A 165 9.67 21.46 -33.22
C SER A 165 10.04 21.42 -31.73
N GLN A 166 9.11 21.87 -30.87
CA GLN A 166 9.19 21.65 -29.43
C GLN A 166 8.78 20.21 -29.13
N TRP A 167 9.50 19.52 -28.26
CA TRP A 167 9.16 18.15 -27.85
C TRP A 167 8.81 18.12 -26.38
N LEU A 168 7.73 17.39 -26.05
CA LEU A 168 7.43 16.97 -24.68
C LEU A 168 7.46 15.45 -24.65
N ILE A 169 8.43 14.89 -23.94
CA ILE A 169 8.54 13.47 -23.69
C ILE A 169 7.96 13.19 -22.31
N PHE A 170 6.78 12.59 -22.28
CA PHE A 170 6.09 12.24 -21.05
C PHE A 170 6.19 10.73 -20.79
N VAL A 171 6.99 10.35 -19.80
CA VAL A 171 7.10 8.98 -19.28
C VAL A 171 6.14 8.84 -18.10
N ASP A 172 4.94 8.34 -18.39
CA ASP A 172 3.89 8.06 -17.41
C ASP A 172 4.23 6.78 -16.64
N GLN A 173 3.90 6.72 -15.35
CA GLN A 173 4.21 5.57 -14.47
C GLN A 173 5.66 5.07 -14.60
N PHE A 174 6.63 5.96 -14.36
CA PHE A 174 8.06 5.67 -14.45
C PHE A 174 8.50 4.50 -13.55
N GLU A 175 7.75 4.22 -12.48
CA GLU A 175 7.94 3.06 -11.62
C GLU A 175 7.89 1.73 -12.36
N GLU A 176 7.21 1.66 -13.51
CA GLU A 176 7.06 0.42 -14.30
C GLU A 176 8.41 -0.12 -14.80
N LEU A 177 9.41 0.75 -14.93
CA LEU A 177 10.79 0.34 -15.22
C LEU A 177 11.34 -0.61 -14.14
N PHE A 178 10.93 -0.45 -12.89
CA PHE A 178 11.44 -1.24 -11.77
C PHE A 178 10.64 -2.52 -11.51
N THR A 179 9.43 -2.62 -12.06
CA THR A 179 8.49 -3.74 -11.86
C THR A 179 8.47 -4.69 -13.06
N THR A 180 8.42 -4.18 -14.29
CA THR A 180 8.19 -4.99 -15.52
C THR A 180 9.41 -5.08 -16.43
N THR A 181 10.30 -4.07 -16.42
CA THR A 181 11.44 -4.03 -17.34
C THR A 181 12.63 -4.87 -16.83
N PRO A 182 13.21 -5.77 -17.66
CA PRO A 182 14.47 -6.45 -17.36
C PRO A 182 15.61 -5.47 -17.07
N LYS A 183 16.50 -5.85 -16.14
CA LYS A 183 17.54 -4.97 -15.61
C LYS A 183 18.46 -4.39 -16.70
N ASP A 184 18.87 -5.18 -17.67
CA ASP A 184 19.71 -4.77 -18.79
C ASP A 184 19.06 -3.65 -19.61
N LYS A 185 17.82 -3.85 -20.06
CA LYS A 185 17.06 -2.85 -20.82
C LYS A 185 16.77 -1.60 -19.99
N ARG A 186 16.43 -1.77 -18.72
CA ARG A 186 16.19 -0.67 -17.78
C ARG A 186 17.43 0.21 -17.63
N ASP A 187 18.60 -0.40 -17.40
CA ASP A 187 19.85 0.32 -17.21
C ASP A 187 20.23 1.11 -18.48
N PHE A 188 20.07 0.51 -19.66
CA PHE A 188 20.28 1.22 -20.94
C PHE A 188 19.31 2.39 -21.13
N PHE A 189 18.02 2.19 -20.84
CA PHE A 189 17.01 3.22 -21.00
C PHE A 189 17.22 4.40 -20.04
N ILE A 190 17.47 4.14 -18.76
CA ILE A 190 17.76 5.17 -17.76
C ILE A 190 19.00 5.98 -18.16
N LYS A 191 20.09 5.31 -18.59
CA LYS A 191 21.28 6.02 -19.08
C LYS A 191 20.97 6.89 -20.29
N SER A 192 20.15 6.41 -21.23
CA SER A 192 19.74 7.19 -22.40
C SER A 192 18.89 8.40 -22.04
N LEU A 193 17.99 8.25 -21.08
CA LEU A 193 17.17 9.35 -20.56
C LEU A 193 18.02 10.42 -19.86
N ILE A 194 18.97 10.00 -19.03
CA ILE A 194 19.91 10.92 -18.37
C ILE A 194 20.74 11.67 -19.42
N GLN A 195 21.29 10.97 -20.42
CA GLN A 195 22.05 11.64 -21.49
C GLN A 195 21.20 12.61 -22.29
N LEU A 196 19.94 12.28 -22.54
CA LEU A 196 19.01 13.20 -23.18
C LEU A 196 18.80 14.46 -22.34
N ILE A 197 18.53 14.31 -21.04
CA ILE A 197 18.34 15.43 -20.11
C ILE A 197 19.60 16.32 -20.06
N GLU A 198 20.79 15.73 -20.01
CA GLU A 198 22.06 16.48 -19.93
C GLU A 198 22.41 17.20 -21.24
N LYS A 199 22.00 16.69 -22.39
CA LYS A 199 22.39 17.21 -23.72
C LYS A 199 21.32 18.06 -24.42
N SER A 200 20.08 18.02 -23.95
CA SER A 200 18.97 18.73 -24.61
C SER A 200 18.96 20.21 -24.26
N ASP A 201 18.58 21.03 -25.23
CA ASP A 201 18.31 22.45 -25.05
C ASP A 201 16.90 22.69 -24.45
N SER A 202 16.48 23.95 -24.36
CA SER A 202 15.16 24.36 -23.84
C SER A 202 13.96 23.88 -24.66
N SER A 203 14.19 23.32 -25.84
CA SER A 203 13.13 22.87 -26.75
C SER A 203 12.75 21.39 -26.60
N VAL A 204 13.37 20.68 -25.66
CA VAL A 204 12.96 19.33 -25.24
C VAL A 204 12.61 19.36 -23.76
N LYS A 205 11.33 19.10 -23.47
CA LYS A 205 10.81 18.96 -22.13
C LYS A 205 10.60 17.49 -21.79
N VAL A 206 11.00 17.08 -20.59
CA VAL A 206 10.86 15.71 -20.09
C VAL A 206 10.01 15.74 -18.82
N VAL A 207 8.91 15.01 -18.83
CA VAL A 207 8.07 14.80 -17.64
C VAL A 207 8.12 13.33 -17.28
N LEU A 208 8.42 13.06 -16.02
CA LEU A 208 8.37 11.73 -15.42
C LEU A 208 7.33 11.78 -14.31
N THR A 209 6.33 10.89 -14.32
CA THR A 209 5.47 10.70 -13.15
C THR A 209 5.84 9.42 -12.44
N MET A 210 5.96 9.46 -11.11
CA MET A 210 6.28 8.26 -10.35
C MET A 210 5.51 8.21 -9.02
N ARG A 211 5.22 7.01 -8.51
CA ARG A 211 4.78 6.87 -7.13
C ARG A 211 5.90 7.23 -6.14
N ALA A 212 5.55 7.92 -5.06
CA ALA A 212 6.53 8.40 -4.07
C ALA A 212 7.25 7.26 -3.32
N ASP A 213 6.61 6.10 -3.17
CA ASP A 213 7.19 4.93 -2.51
C ASP A 213 8.26 4.22 -3.36
N PHE A 214 8.41 4.55 -4.65
CA PHE A 214 9.48 4.03 -5.52
C PHE A 214 10.79 4.83 -5.48
N LEU A 215 10.89 5.88 -4.65
CA LEU A 215 12.07 6.75 -4.60
C LEU A 215 13.38 6.02 -4.25
N ASP A 216 13.34 5.02 -3.38
CA ASP A 216 14.51 4.18 -3.04
C ASP A 216 15.08 3.43 -4.25
N LYS A 217 14.25 3.12 -5.26
CA LYS A 217 14.67 2.44 -6.50
C LYS A 217 15.56 3.31 -7.36
N LEU A 218 15.60 4.63 -7.11
CA LEU A 218 16.51 5.55 -7.77
C LEU A 218 17.94 5.51 -7.20
N SER A 219 18.15 4.94 -6.00
CA SER A 219 19.46 4.90 -5.33
C SER A 219 20.61 4.32 -6.17
N PRO A 220 20.42 3.31 -7.05
CA PRO A 220 21.50 2.81 -7.92
C PRO A 220 21.89 3.78 -9.05
N TYR A 221 21.16 4.88 -9.24
CA TYR A 221 21.35 5.83 -10.34
C TYR A 221 21.60 7.26 -9.80
N PRO A 222 22.81 7.59 -9.34
CA PRO A 222 23.11 8.87 -8.66
C PRO A 222 22.74 10.12 -9.47
N LYS A 223 22.81 10.05 -10.80
CA LYS A 223 22.40 11.15 -11.68
C LYS A 223 20.88 11.39 -11.68
N LEU A 224 20.06 10.33 -11.57
CA LEU A 224 18.61 10.49 -11.34
C LEU A 224 18.34 11.06 -9.94
N GLY A 225 19.17 10.71 -8.94
CA GLY A 225 19.11 11.33 -7.61
C GLY A 225 19.27 12.85 -7.67
N LYS A 226 20.24 13.36 -8.44
CA LYS A 226 20.39 14.81 -8.65
C LYS A 226 19.17 15.46 -9.32
N ILE A 227 18.58 14.79 -10.31
CA ILE A 227 17.35 15.25 -10.98
C ILE A 227 16.18 15.29 -9.97
N HIS A 228 16.08 14.31 -9.08
CA HIS A 228 15.09 14.33 -8.01
C HIS A 228 15.27 15.55 -7.10
N ASP A 229 16.50 15.84 -6.65
CA ASP A 229 16.79 16.97 -5.76
C ASP A 229 16.46 18.33 -6.40
N SER A 230 16.71 18.50 -7.71
CA SER A 230 16.51 19.78 -8.39
C SER A 230 15.13 19.97 -9.02
N SER A 231 14.48 18.89 -9.42
CA SER A 231 13.37 18.93 -10.39
C SER A 231 12.14 18.12 -9.98
N SER A 232 12.09 17.63 -8.74
CA SER A 232 10.90 16.94 -8.24
C SER A 232 9.83 17.88 -7.69
N ARG A 233 8.57 17.48 -7.84
CA ARG A 233 7.40 18.10 -7.22
C ARG A 233 6.50 17.02 -6.65
N MET A 234 5.96 17.24 -5.46
CA MET A 234 5.06 16.29 -4.80
C MET A 234 3.62 16.76 -5.00
N LEU A 235 2.84 16.02 -5.80
CA LEU A 235 1.41 16.24 -5.95
C LEU A 235 0.71 15.82 -4.67
N THR A 236 0.08 16.77 -4.00
CA THR A 236 -0.73 16.55 -2.80
C THR A 236 -2.16 16.16 -3.17
N ASP A 237 -2.89 15.64 -2.19
CA ASP A 237 -4.32 15.40 -2.32
C ASP A 237 -5.08 16.72 -2.57
N MET A 238 -6.28 16.61 -3.13
CA MET A 238 -7.12 17.76 -3.39
C MET A 238 -7.73 18.28 -2.09
N ASP A 239 -7.70 19.59 -1.88
CA ASP A 239 -8.45 20.21 -0.80
C ASP A 239 -9.95 20.28 -1.12
N ASP A 240 -10.78 20.66 -0.14
CA ASP A 240 -12.23 20.73 -0.32
C ASP A 240 -12.66 21.69 -1.43
N SER A 241 -11.92 22.78 -1.65
CA SER A 241 -12.23 23.75 -2.70
C SER A 241 -11.91 23.20 -4.09
N GLU A 242 -10.78 22.52 -4.22
CA GLU A 242 -10.36 21.77 -5.40
C GLU A 242 -11.37 20.65 -5.71
N LEU A 243 -11.76 19.84 -4.71
CA LEU A 243 -12.74 18.77 -4.85
C LEU A 243 -14.11 19.30 -5.26
N ARG A 244 -14.61 20.38 -4.63
CA ARG A 244 -15.87 21.02 -5.02
C ARG A 244 -15.87 21.41 -6.49
N LEU A 245 -14.78 21.96 -7.01
CA LEU A 245 -14.67 22.30 -8.43
C LEU A 245 -14.66 21.06 -9.32
N ALA A 246 -13.88 20.04 -8.96
CA ALA A 246 -13.81 18.78 -9.70
C ALA A 246 -15.15 18.03 -9.76
N ILE A 247 -16.01 18.21 -8.76
CA ILE A 247 -17.35 17.65 -8.68
C ILE A 247 -18.37 18.55 -9.38
N ALA A 248 -18.48 19.82 -9.01
CA ALA A 248 -19.60 20.67 -9.43
C ALA A 248 -19.46 21.20 -10.86
N GLU A 249 -18.25 21.61 -11.27
CA GLU A 249 -18.06 22.33 -12.53
C GLU A 249 -18.35 21.47 -13.77
N PRO A 250 -17.93 20.18 -13.87
CA PRO A 250 -18.31 19.34 -15.00
C PRO A 250 -19.83 19.17 -15.14
N ALA A 251 -20.57 19.00 -14.04
CA ALA A 251 -22.03 18.89 -14.07
C ALA A 251 -22.69 20.20 -14.51
N ALA A 252 -22.25 21.33 -13.95
CA ALA A 252 -22.79 22.65 -14.27
C ALA A 252 -22.61 23.00 -15.75
N ARG A 253 -21.46 22.63 -16.34
CA ARG A 253 -21.19 22.79 -17.79
C ARG A 253 -22.11 21.96 -18.68
N ASN A 254 -22.61 20.85 -18.15
CA ASN A 254 -23.58 19.98 -18.80
C ASN A 254 -25.04 20.35 -18.48
N GLY A 255 -25.28 21.45 -17.75
CA GLY A 255 -26.60 21.95 -17.41
C GLY A 255 -27.31 21.18 -16.29
N VAL A 256 -26.54 20.56 -15.39
CA VAL A 256 -26.99 19.71 -14.29
C VAL A 256 -26.43 20.24 -12.96
N THR A 257 -27.23 20.21 -11.90
CA THR A 257 -26.86 20.60 -10.53
C THR A 257 -26.90 19.39 -9.59
N PHE A 258 -26.46 19.58 -8.34
CA PHE A 258 -26.56 18.59 -7.28
C PHE A 258 -27.64 19.02 -6.28
N GLU A 259 -28.34 18.07 -5.68
CA GLU A 259 -29.21 18.34 -4.54
C GLU A 259 -28.44 19.03 -3.40
N GLN A 260 -29.12 19.91 -2.66
CA GLN A 260 -28.50 20.68 -1.59
C GLN A 260 -27.82 19.77 -0.55
N GLY A 261 -26.54 20.03 -0.27
CA GLY A 261 -25.74 19.28 0.71
C GLY A 261 -25.08 18.01 0.16
N LEU A 262 -25.45 17.54 -1.04
CA LEU A 262 -24.87 16.32 -1.62
C LEU A 262 -23.37 16.45 -1.91
N ILE A 263 -22.91 17.59 -2.41
CA ILE A 263 -21.46 17.81 -2.66
C ILE A 263 -20.66 17.70 -1.36
N GLU A 264 -21.15 18.30 -0.27
CA GLU A 264 -20.49 18.24 1.03
C GLU A 264 -20.48 16.81 1.58
N GLN A 265 -21.56 16.06 1.39
CA GLN A 265 -21.60 14.63 1.73
C GLN A 265 -20.57 13.84 0.92
N ILE A 266 -20.47 14.07 -0.40
CA ILE A 266 -19.50 13.39 -1.27
C ILE A 266 -18.05 13.67 -0.82
N ILE A 267 -17.75 14.92 -0.45
CA ILE A 267 -16.41 15.32 0.02
C ILE A 267 -16.11 14.70 1.39
N ALA A 268 -17.08 14.69 2.30
CA ALA A 268 -16.93 14.03 3.59
C ALA A 268 -16.66 12.52 3.44
N ASP A 269 -17.41 11.84 2.57
CA ASP A 269 -17.23 10.41 2.26
C ASP A 269 -15.87 10.16 1.61
N PHE A 270 -15.42 11.03 0.71
CA PHE A 270 -14.09 10.96 0.08
C PHE A 270 -12.97 10.95 1.11
N HIS A 271 -12.99 11.89 2.06
CA HIS A 271 -11.94 11.98 3.11
C HIS A 271 -11.97 10.82 4.10
N GLN A 272 -13.16 10.31 4.45
CA GLN A 272 -13.29 9.18 5.38
C GLN A 272 -12.87 7.83 4.76
N GLN A 273 -13.00 7.67 3.44
CA GLN A 273 -12.88 6.38 2.76
C GLN A 273 -11.63 6.28 1.87
N ALA A 274 -10.51 6.86 2.33
CA ALA A 274 -9.17 6.79 1.74
C ALA A 274 -8.87 7.69 0.52
N GLY A 275 -9.74 8.64 0.16
CA GLY A 275 -9.36 9.77 -0.70
C GLY A 275 -8.97 9.42 -2.15
N SER A 276 -9.58 8.39 -2.74
CA SER A 276 -9.22 7.93 -4.09
C SER A 276 -9.98 8.68 -5.19
N LEU A 277 -9.30 9.54 -5.95
CA LEU A 277 -9.92 10.30 -7.06
C LEU A 277 -10.56 9.39 -8.14
N PRO A 278 -9.98 8.23 -8.50
CA PRO A 278 -10.65 7.27 -9.37
C PRO A 278 -12.00 6.81 -8.83
N LEU A 279 -12.14 6.54 -7.53
CA LEU A 279 -13.44 6.17 -6.93
C LEU A 279 -14.44 7.30 -6.98
N LEU A 280 -13.98 8.52 -6.71
CA LEU A 280 -14.83 9.70 -6.82
C LEU A 280 -15.39 9.82 -8.24
N GLN A 281 -14.53 9.74 -9.25
CA GLN A 281 -14.95 9.79 -10.67
C GLN A 281 -15.85 8.62 -11.05
N TYR A 282 -15.59 7.41 -10.56
CA TYR A 282 -16.47 6.25 -10.75
C TYR A 282 -17.85 6.49 -10.16
N THR A 283 -17.92 6.91 -8.91
CA THR A 283 -19.18 7.14 -8.20
C THR A 283 -20.00 8.25 -8.84
N LEU A 284 -19.38 9.36 -9.22
CA LEU A 284 -20.06 10.45 -9.93
C LEU A 284 -20.58 10.01 -11.29
N ASN A 285 -19.83 9.16 -12.01
CA ASN A 285 -20.27 8.60 -13.27
C ASN A 285 -21.46 7.63 -13.10
N GLU A 286 -21.46 6.80 -12.07
CA GLU A 286 -22.57 5.90 -11.77
C GLU A 286 -23.80 6.65 -11.26
N LEU A 287 -23.60 7.69 -10.44
CA LEU A 287 -24.65 8.61 -10.00
C LEU A 287 -25.33 9.25 -11.22
N TRP A 288 -24.54 9.79 -12.15
CA TRP A 288 -25.03 10.38 -13.40
C TRP A 288 -25.85 9.41 -14.25
N LYS A 289 -25.46 8.14 -14.32
CA LYS A 289 -26.16 7.13 -15.13
C LYS A 289 -27.44 6.62 -14.48
N LYS A 290 -27.46 6.52 -13.14
CA LYS A 290 -28.60 5.96 -12.40
C LYS A 290 -29.66 7.00 -12.10
N ASP A 291 -29.27 8.26 -11.92
CA ASP A 291 -30.23 9.36 -11.81
C ASP A 291 -30.94 9.63 -13.13
N LYS A 292 -32.14 10.20 -13.02
CA LYS A 292 -32.88 10.71 -14.17
C LYS A 292 -32.30 12.05 -14.58
N ILE A 293 -31.29 12.02 -15.44
CA ILE A 293 -30.56 13.23 -15.84
C ILE A 293 -31.45 14.31 -16.50
N GLN A 294 -32.62 13.92 -17.00
CA GLN A 294 -33.64 14.85 -17.53
C GLN A 294 -34.19 15.81 -16.46
N ASP A 295 -34.13 15.42 -15.19
CA ASP A 295 -34.52 16.26 -14.05
C ASP A 295 -33.45 17.30 -13.72
N ARG A 296 -32.26 17.22 -14.37
CA ARG A 296 -31.13 18.14 -14.24
C ARG A 296 -30.60 18.32 -12.81
N VAL A 297 -30.93 17.40 -11.92
CA VAL A 297 -30.47 17.36 -10.53
C VAL A 297 -29.99 15.95 -10.22
N LEU A 298 -28.78 15.83 -9.67
CA LEU A 298 -28.25 14.58 -9.11
C LEU A 298 -28.69 14.47 -7.65
N ASN A 299 -29.24 13.31 -7.27
CA ASN A 299 -30.00 13.14 -6.04
C ASN A 299 -29.20 12.43 -4.94
N THR A 300 -29.40 12.87 -3.71
CA THR A 300 -28.78 12.31 -2.50
C THR A 300 -29.24 10.87 -2.28
N LYS A 301 -30.50 10.56 -2.60
CA LYS A 301 -31.03 9.20 -2.46
C LYS A 301 -30.30 8.21 -3.35
N THR A 302 -30.11 8.55 -4.63
CA THR A 302 -29.38 7.71 -5.59
C THR A 302 -27.92 7.52 -5.17
N TYR A 303 -27.28 8.58 -4.67
CA TYR A 303 -25.93 8.51 -4.12
C TYR A 303 -25.82 7.60 -2.89
N GLN A 304 -26.77 7.67 -1.97
CA GLN A 304 -26.82 6.78 -0.80
C GLN A 304 -27.07 5.33 -1.20
N ASP A 305 -27.93 5.09 -2.19
CA ASP A 305 -28.21 3.74 -2.69
C ASP A 305 -26.96 3.11 -3.37
N LEU A 306 -26.09 3.95 -3.96
CA LEU A 306 -24.77 3.54 -4.45
C LEU A 306 -23.78 3.21 -3.31
N GLY A 307 -24.05 3.60 -2.07
CA GLY A 307 -23.17 3.35 -0.94
C GLY A 307 -22.00 4.33 -0.78
N GLY A 308 -22.11 5.54 -1.34
CA GLY A 308 -21.07 6.56 -1.26
C GLY A 308 -19.88 6.33 -2.19
N VAL A 309 -18.79 7.06 -1.98
CA VAL A 309 -17.59 7.05 -2.86
C VAL A 309 -16.99 5.65 -3.03
N THR A 310 -16.87 4.89 -1.95
CA THR A 310 -16.23 3.57 -2.00
C THR A 310 -17.23 2.43 -2.20
N GLY A 311 -18.48 2.63 -1.75
CA GLY A 311 -19.54 1.62 -1.89
C GLY A 311 -19.93 1.35 -3.34
N ALA A 312 -19.87 2.35 -4.23
CA ALA A 312 -20.36 2.19 -5.61
C ALA A 312 -19.60 1.10 -6.37
N LEU A 313 -18.26 1.13 -6.31
CA LEU A 313 -17.41 0.12 -6.96
C LEU A 313 -17.55 -1.24 -6.27
N GLN A 314 -17.65 -1.24 -4.94
CA GLN A 314 -17.81 -2.45 -4.16
C GLN A 314 -19.11 -3.17 -4.50
N GLN A 315 -20.25 -2.48 -4.53
CA GLN A 315 -21.55 -3.05 -4.87
C GLN A 315 -21.55 -3.66 -6.27
N GLN A 316 -20.90 -3.01 -7.23
CA GLN A 316 -20.79 -3.54 -8.60
C GLN A 316 -19.95 -4.83 -8.61
N ALA A 317 -18.81 -4.85 -7.90
CA ALA A 317 -17.97 -6.03 -7.80
C ALA A 317 -18.68 -7.18 -7.05
N ASP A 318 -19.37 -6.86 -5.95
CA ASP A 318 -20.18 -7.81 -5.17
C ASP A 318 -21.29 -8.40 -6.04
N LYS A 319 -22.01 -7.59 -6.81
CA LYS A 319 -23.06 -8.09 -7.73
C LYS A 319 -22.53 -9.14 -8.70
N ILE A 320 -21.40 -8.86 -9.36
CA ILE A 320 -20.78 -9.79 -10.33
C ILE A 320 -20.30 -11.06 -9.61
N TYR A 321 -19.65 -10.89 -8.46
CA TYR A 321 -19.10 -12.01 -7.70
C TYR A 321 -20.19 -12.89 -7.08
N ASP A 322 -21.32 -12.30 -6.71
CA ASP A 322 -22.45 -13.02 -6.12
C ASP A 322 -23.19 -13.89 -7.14
N GLU A 323 -23.17 -13.53 -8.42
CA GLU A 323 -23.70 -14.34 -9.52
C GLU A 323 -22.91 -15.65 -9.73
N PHE A 324 -21.66 -15.74 -9.25
CA PHE A 324 -20.86 -16.96 -9.36
C PHE A 324 -21.31 -18.06 -8.41
N ASN A 325 -21.38 -19.29 -8.91
CA ASN A 325 -21.55 -20.49 -8.08
C ASN A 325 -20.27 -20.83 -7.29
N GLU A 326 -20.31 -21.85 -6.43
CA GLU A 326 -19.16 -22.19 -5.56
C GLU A 326 -17.87 -22.53 -6.34
N GLN A 327 -17.97 -23.20 -7.48
CA GLN A 327 -16.81 -23.55 -8.32
C GLN A 327 -16.28 -22.31 -9.04
N GLU A 328 -17.17 -21.46 -9.56
CA GLU A 328 -16.80 -20.20 -10.21
C GLU A 328 -16.17 -19.21 -9.23
N ARG A 329 -16.65 -19.13 -7.98
CA ARG A 329 -16.04 -18.30 -6.92
C ARG A 329 -14.64 -18.76 -6.57
N LYS A 330 -14.38 -20.07 -6.49
CA LYS A 330 -13.03 -20.63 -6.31
C LYS A 330 -12.12 -20.29 -7.50
N ALA A 331 -12.65 -20.41 -8.72
CA ALA A 331 -11.91 -20.03 -9.91
C ALA A 331 -11.56 -18.53 -9.93
N ALA A 332 -12.52 -17.66 -9.59
CA ALA A 332 -12.31 -16.22 -9.47
C ALA A 332 -11.23 -15.89 -8.42
N GLN A 333 -11.28 -16.51 -7.24
CA GLN A 333 -10.26 -16.36 -6.20
C GLN A 333 -8.88 -16.75 -6.71
N ASN A 334 -8.76 -17.88 -7.41
CA ASN A 334 -7.48 -18.33 -7.97
C ASN A 334 -6.93 -17.37 -9.03
N ILE A 335 -7.80 -16.79 -9.87
CA ILE A 335 -7.41 -15.76 -10.84
C ILE A 335 -6.89 -14.53 -10.10
N PHE A 336 -7.64 -13.99 -9.15
CA PHE A 336 -7.23 -12.81 -8.40
C PHE A 336 -5.93 -13.01 -7.62
N ILE A 337 -5.74 -14.15 -6.95
CA ILE A 337 -4.45 -14.49 -6.30
C ILE A 337 -3.30 -14.46 -7.32
N GLY A 338 -3.52 -14.98 -8.54
CA GLY A 338 -2.52 -14.96 -9.61
C GLY A 338 -2.19 -13.56 -10.14
N LEU A 339 -3.09 -12.60 -9.94
CA LEU A 339 -2.99 -11.21 -10.39
C LEU A 339 -2.63 -10.23 -9.26
N ILE A 340 -2.34 -10.72 -8.06
CA ILE A 340 -1.98 -9.90 -6.91
C ILE A 340 -0.52 -10.18 -6.51
N GLY A 341 0.28 -9.12 -6.48
CA GLY A 341 1.62 -9.11 -5.90
C GLY A 341 1.60 -8.50 -4.49
N LEU A 342 2.63 -8.81 -3.69
CA LEU A 342 2.89 -8.11 -2.44
C LEU A 342 4.16 -7.29 -2.58
N GLU A 343 4.02 -5.97 -2.53
CA GLU A 343 5.13 -5.02 -2.51
C GLU A 343 5.14 -4.29 -1.18
N ARG A 344 6.20 -4.45 -0.39
CA ARG A 344 6.33 -3.83 0.94
C ARG A 344 5.14 -4.05 1.88
N LYS A 345 4.47 -5.21 1.76
CA LYS A 345 3.27 -5.60 2.52
C LYS A 345 1.98 -4.88 2.09
N GLU A 346 1.98 -4.20 0.95
CA GLU A 346 0.75 -3.77 0.28
C GLU A 346 0.45 -4.70 -0.91
N ALA A 347 -0.83 -5.03 -1.08
CA ALA A 347 -1.28 -5.76 -2.24
C ALA A 347 -1.32 -4.81 -3.45
N VAL A 348 -0.60 -5.19 -4.50
CA VAL A 348 -0.54 -4.46 -5.76
C VAL A 348 -1.03 -5.34 -6.89
N SER A 349 -1.61 -4.72 -7.92
CA SER A 349 -2.00 -5.44 -9.13
C SER A 349 -0.73 -5.89 -9.86
N LYS A 350 -0.69 -7.16 -10.26
CA LYS A 350 0.39 -7.76 -11.04
C LYS A 350 -0.18 -8.25 -12.36
N ARG A 351 0.55 -8.01 -13.44
CA ARG A 351 0.25 -8.58 -14.75
C ARG A 351 0.60 -10.07 -14.80
N ALA A 352 -0.31 -10.88 -15.35
CA ALA A 352 -0.05 -12.29 -15.65
C ALA A 352 -0.53 -12.66 -17.06
N ASP A 353 0.11 -13.65 -17.68
CA ASP A 353 -0.31 -14.21 -18.96
C ASP A 353 -1.69 -14.89 -18.82
N ILE A 354 -2.65 -14.55 -19.69
CA ILE A 354 -4.00 -15.10 -19.57
C ILE A 354 -4.03 -16.61 -19.74
N THR A 355 -3.11 -17.18 -20.52
CA THR A 355 -3.03 -18.62 -20.78
C THR A 355 -2.77 -19.43 -19.50
N ALA A 356 -2.24 -18.79 -18.45
CA ALA A 356 -2.06 -19.42 -17.14
C ALA A 356 -3.40 -19.79 -16.46
N PHE A 357 -4.48 -19.11 -16.82
CA PHE A 357 -5.83 -19.28 -16.27
C PHE A 357 -6.79 -20.01 -17.21
N GLU A 358 -6.37 -20.35 -18.44
CA GLU A 358 -7.21 -21.02 -19.45
C GLU A 358 -7.11 -22.55 -19.43
N LYS A 359 -6.38 -23.13 -18.47
CA LYS A 359 -6.16 -24.59 -18.40
C LYS A 359 -7.40 -25.36 -17.93
N ASP A 360 -8.30 -24.68 -17.23
CA ASP A 360 -9.57 -25.20 -16.75
C ASP A 360 -10.71 -24.41 -17.42
N GLU A 361 -11.72 -25.11 -17.94
CA GLU A 361 -12.83 -24.47 -18.67
C GLU A 361 -13.66 -23.55 -17.77
N THR A 362 -13.80 -23.87 -16.47
CA THR A 362 -14.49 -23.01 -15.50
C THR A 362 -13.69 -21.74 -15.26
N GLN A 363 -12.38 -21.86 -15.04
CA GLN A 363 -11.48 -20.73 -14.84
C GLN A 363 -11.39 -19.84 -16.08
N LYS A 364 -11.35 -20.42 -17.28
CA LYS A 364 -11.42 -19.69 -18.55
C LYS A 364 -12.70 -18.87 -18.66
N LYS A 365 -13.86 -19.49 -18.43
CA LYS A 365 -15.17 -18.80 -18.46
C LYS A 365 -15.20 -17.63 -17.47
N VAL A 366 -14.79 -17.86 -16.22
CA VAL A 366 -14.77 -16.84 -15.17
C VAL A 366 -13.81 -15.70 -15.49
N LEU A 367 -12.62 -16.01 -16.05
CA LEU A 367 -11.66 -15.00 -16.48
C LEU A 367 -12.29 -14.00 -17.46
N TYR A 368 -12.92 -14.50 -18.53
CA TYR A 368 -13.53 -13.63 -19.54
C TYR A 368 -14.74 -12.87 -18.98
N GLN A 369 -15.54 -13.47 -18.08
CA GLN A 369 -16.64 -12.76 -17.43
C GLN A 369 -16.14 -11.62 -16.52
N LEU A 370 -15.03 -11.81 -15.81
CA LEU A 370 -14.38 -10.76 -15.01
C LEU A 370 -13.80 -9.63 -15.88
N ILE A 371 -13.27 -9.96 -17.07
CA ILE A 371 -12.79 -8.97 -18.06
C ILE A 371 -13.95 -8.18 -18.65
N ASP A 372 -15.01 -8.86 -19.09
CA ASP A 372 -16.20 -8.24 -19.69
C ASP A 372 -16.90 -7.33 -18.69
N SER A 373 -16.88 -7.72 -17.41
CA SER A 373 -17.44 -6.93 -16.31
C SER A 373 -16.47 -5.85 -15.78
N ARG A 374 -15.29 -5.71 -16.38
CA ARG A 374 -14.25 -4.72 -16.05
C ARG A 374 -13.71 -4.79 -14.63
N LEU A 375 -13.76 -5.97 -14.00
CA LEU A 375 -13.01 -6.24 -12.77
C LEU A 375 -11.54 -6.59 -13.08
N LEU A 376 -11.28 -7.07 -14.30
CA LEU A 376 -9.95 -7.28 -14.86
C LEU A 376 -9.80 -6.49 -16.17
N VAL A 377 -8.57 -6.12 -16.50
CA VAL A 377 -8.21 -5.54 -17.79
C VAL A 377 -7.27 -6.49 -18.51
N SER A 378 -7.52 -6.71 -19.80
CA SER A 378 -6.63 -7.48 -20.66
C SER A 378 -5.89 -6.59 -21.65
N LYS A 379 -4.58 -6.82 -21.82
CA LYS A 379 -3.73 -6.15 -22.83
C LYS A 379 -3.05 -7.18 -23.72
N ARG A 380 -2.70 -6.79 -24.95
CA ARG A 380 -1.86 -7.61 -25.85
C ARG A 380 -0.49 -6.97 -25.97
N GLU A 381 0.55 -7.71 -25.60
CA GLU A 381 1.96 -7.33 -25.72
C GLU A 381 2.72 -8.48 -26.40
N ASP A 382 3.52 -8.19 -27.43
CA ASP A 382 4.37 -9.17 -28.14
C ASP A 382 3.65 -10.45 -28.60
N GLY A 383 2.38 -10.33 -29.01
CA GLY A 383 1.55 -11.46 -29.46
C GLY A 383 0.98 -12.33 -28.33
N LYS A 384 1.23 -11.98 -27.06
CA LYS A 384 0.65 -12.63 -25.87
C LYS A 384 -0.37 -11.71 -25.21
N ALA A 385 -1.44 -12.30 -24.71
CA ALA A 385 -2.45 -11.57 -23.95
C ALA A 385 -2.17 -11.70 -22.45
N THR A 386 -2.24 -10.58 -21.74
CA THR A 386 -2.04 -10.50 -20.28
C THR A 386 -3.30 -9.96 -19.62
N ALA A 387 -3.52 -10.31 -18.36
CA ALA A 387 -4.56 -9.76 -17.50
C ALA A 387 -3.94 -9.07 -16.28
N GLU A 388 -4.63 -8.07 -15.77
CA GLU A 388 -4.35 -7.37 -14.51
C GLU A 388 -5.67 -7.00 -13.81
N VAL A 389 -5.64 -6.80 -12.49
CA VAL A 389 -6.80 -6.23 -11.78
C VAL A 389 -7.05 -4.83 -12.34
N ALA A 390 -8.30 -4.57 -12.75
CA ALA A 390 -8.63 -3.39 -13.55
C ALA A 390 -8.18 -2.09 -12.90
N HIS A 391 -8.34 -2.01 -11.57
CA HIS A 391 -7.93 -0.86 -10.77
C HIS A 391 -7.40 -1.33 -9.41
N GLU A 392 -6.27 -0.77 -8.96
CA GLU A 392 -5.68 -1.06 -7.63
C GLU A 392 -6.67 -0.82 -6.48
N GLU A 393 -7.65 0.04 -6.72
CA GLU A 393 -8.68 0.35 -5.75
C GLU A 393 -9.58 -0.83 -5.41
N LEU A 394 -9.77 -1.79 -6.32
CA LEU A 394 -10.45 -3.04 -6.00
C LEU A 394 -9.69 -3.81 -4.91
N LEU A 395 -8.36 -3.74 -4.90
CA LEU A 395 -7.54 -4.37 -3.86
C LEU A 395 -7.69 -3.66 -2.51
N ARG A 396 -7.92 -2.34 -2.54
CA ARG A 396 -7.99 -1.48 -1.35
C ARG A 396 -9.38 -1.39 -0.74
N SER A 397 -10.44 -1.52 -1.53
CA SER A 397 -11.82 -1.26 -1.09
C SER A 397 -12.74 -2.48 -1.14
N TRP A 398 -12.48 -3.44 -2.02
CA TRP A 398 -13.40 -4.56 -2.20
C TRP A 398 -13.18 -5.63 -1.13
N LYS A 399 -14.13 -5.76 -0.20
CA LYS A 399 -14.06 -6.68 0.95
C LYS A 399 -13.72 -8.12 0.58
N VAL A 400 -14.24 -8.63 -0.54
CA VAL A 400 -13.93 -9.98 -1.02
C VAL A 400 -12.44 -10.12 -1.33
N LEU A 401 -11.85 -9.16 -2.05
CA LEU A 401 -10.41 -9.17 -2.33
C LEU A 401 -9.58 -8.89 -1.10
N GLN A 402 -9.97 -7.96 -0.24
CA GLN A 402 -9.25 -7.72 1.02
C GLN A 402 -9.21 -8.98 1.90
N ASN A 403 -10.34 -9.68 2.03
CA ASN A 403 -10.39 -10.95 2.74
C ASN A 403 -9.53 -12.00 2.03
N LEU A 404 -9.60 -12.09 0.70
CA LEU A 404 -8.77 -13.02 -0.06
C LEU A 404 -7.27 -12.76 0.12
N ILE A 405 -6.86 -11.49 0.05
CA ILE A 405 -5.48 -11.04 0.28
C ILE A 405 -5.04 -11.43 1.68
N ARG A 406 -5.86 -11.14 2.71
CA ARG A 406 -5.58 -11.49 4.11
C ARG A 406 -5.50 -12.99 4.32
N ASP A 407 -6.46 -13.74 3.79
CA ASP A 407 -6.57 -15.19 3.97
C ASP A 407 -5.46 -15.95 3.22
N LYS A 408 -4.88 -15.32 2.20
CA LYS A 408 -3.87 -15.92 1.32
C LYS A 408 -2.53 -15.18 1.35
N GLU A 409 -2.29 -14.29 2.31
CA GLU A 409 -1.05 -13.50 2.39
C GLU A 409 0.18 -14.41 2.49
N GLU A 410 0.14 -15.43 3.36
CA GLU A 410 1.19 -16.44 3.49
C GLU A 410 1.48 -17.13 2.14
N ILE A 411 0.41 -17.46 1.39
CA ILE A 411 0.48 -18.11 0.09
C ILE A 411 1.12 -17.20 -0.96
N ILE A 412 0.74 -15.92 -0.98
CA ILE A 412 1.28 -14.92 -1.91
C ILE A 412 2.76 -14.65 -1.61
N VAL A 413 3.14 -14.50 -0.33
CA VAL A 413 4.54 -14.31 0.10
C VAL A 413 5.38 -15.52 -0.27
N LEU A 414 4.90 -16.73 0.03
CA LEU A 414 5.62 -17.97 -0.26
C LEU A 414 5.76 -18.19 -1.77
N GLY A 415 4.71 -17.92 -2.55
CA GLY A 415 4.73 -18.01 -4.01
C GLY A 415 5.68 -17.02 -4.66
N ASN A 416 5.67 -15.75 -4.23
CA ASN A 416 6.60 -14.73 -4.74
C ASN A 416 8.06 -15.08 -4.46
N ARG A 417 8.34 -15.59 -3.25
CA ARG A 417 9.68 -16.03 -2.88
C ARG A 417 10.12 -17.25 -3.70
N LEU A 418 9.22 -18.21 -3.91
CA LEU A 418 9.50 -19.38 -4.74
C LEU A 418 9.86 -18.97 -6.17
N SER A 419 9.07 -18.09 -6.79
CA SER A 419 9.35 -17.62 -8.15
C SER A 419 10.66 -16.86 -8.26
N ALA A 420 11.02 -16.05 -7.25
CA ALA A 420 12.30 -15.35 -7.23
C ALA A 420 13.48 -16.32 -7.09
N ASP A 421 13.42 -17.23 -6.11
CA ASP A 421 14.47 -18.21 -5.83
C ASP A 421 14.64 -19.20 -7.01
N ALA A 422 13.54 -19.60 -7.66
CA ALA A 422 13.57 -20.47 -8.84
C ALA A 422 14.26 -19.81 -10.04
N LYS A 423 14.00 -18.52 -10.30
CA LYS A 423 14.69 -17.77 -11.37
C LYS A 423 16.18 -17.63 -11.09
N GLN A 424 16.52 -17.29 -9.84
CA GLN A 424 17.92 -17.20 -9.42
C GLN A 424 18.63 -18.56 -9.54
N TRP A 425 17.98 -19.65 -9.15
CA TRP A 425 18.50 -21.00 -9.32
C TRP A 425 18.70 -21.38 -10.79
N ASP A 426 17.76 -21.04 -11.68
CA ASP A 426 17.88 -21.31 -13.11
C ASP A 426 19.05 -20.55 -13.77
N GLU A 427 19.30 -19.31 -13.34
CA GLU A 427 20.47 -18.55 -13.77
C GLU A 427 21.78 -19.12 -13.21
N LEU A 428 21.78 -19.54 -11.95
CA LEU A 428 22.96 -20.10 -11.28
C LEU A 428 23.33 -21.47 -11.83
N ARG A 429 22.36 -22.37 -12.07
CA ARG A 429 22.65 -23.73 -12.56
C ARG A 429 23.30 -23.74 -13.94
N LYS A 430 23.05 -22.71 -14.76
CA LYS A 430 23.70 -22.49 -16.07
C LYS A 430 25.19 -22.12 -15.94
N LYS A 431 25.61 -21.62 -14.78
CA LYS A 431 26.99 -21.15 -14.51
C LYS A 431 27.76 -22.10 -13.59
N ASP A 432 27.12 -22.57 -12.53
CA ASP A 432 27.68 -23.43 -11.49
C ASP A 432 26.58 -24.32 -10.88
N ALA A 433 26.57 -25.59 -11.28
CA ALA A 433 25.58 -26.56 -10.83
C ALA A 433 25.70 -26.90 -9.33
N GLN A 434 26.91 -26.84 -8.74
CA GLN A 434 27.06 -27.15 -7.32
C GLN A 434 26.54 -26.02 -6.44
N LYS A 435 26.83 -24.78 -6.81
CA LYS A 435 26.32 -23.59 -6.11
C LYS A 435 24.81 -23.43 -6.29
N ALA A 436 24.26 -23.81 -7.44
CA ALA A 436 22.81 -23.86 -7.61
C ALA A 436 22.14 -24.87 -6.65
N ASN A 437 22.77 -26.01 -6.40
CA ASN A 437 22.22 -27.03 -5.49
C ASN A 437 22.18 -26.61 -4.02
N SER A 438 22.92 -25.57 -3.60
CA SER A 438 22.81 -25.01 -2.24
C SER A 438 21.65 -24.04 -2.06
N GLU A 439 21.07 -23.53 -3.16
CA GLU A 439 19.93 -22.60 -3.13
C GLU A 439 18.57 -23.32 -3.12
N LEU A 440 18.56 -24.64 -3.33
CA LEU A 440 17.34 -25.45 -3.34
C LEU A 440 16.66 -25.48 -1.96
N TRP A 441 15.33 -25.44 -1.96
CA TRP A 441 14.56 -25.36 -0.73
C TRP A 441 14.56 -26.69 0.04
N SER A 442 14.51 -26.61 1.37
CA SER A 442 14.41 -27.77 2.26
C SER A 442 13.56 -27.47 3.50
N GLY A 443 13.19 -28.52 4.25
CA GLY A 443 12.48 -28.38 5.53
C GLY A 443 11.04 -27.85 5.40
N SER A 444 10.62 -27.00 6.33
CA SER A 444 9.24 -26.55 6.49
C SER A 444 8.67 -25.81 5.27
N LYS A 445 9.52 -25.04 4.55
CA LYS A 445 9.09 -24.32 3.34
C LYS A 445 8.69 -25.27 2.20
N LEU A 446 9.47 -26.33 2.01
CA LEU A 446 9.21 -27.33 0.96
C LEU A 446 7.99 -28.20 1.32
N VAL A 447 7.83 -28.56 2.60
CA VAL A 447 6.64 -29.29 3.08
C VAL A 447 5.37 -28.45 2.87
N ARG A 448 5.41 -27.16 3.21
CA ARG A 448 4.28 -26.25 3.04
C ARG A 448 3.86 -26.11 1.57
N ILE A 449 4.80 -26.01 0.64
CA ILE A 449 4.48 -25.98 -0.81
C ILE A 449 3.81 -27.28 -1.27
N VAL A 450 4.29 -28.45 -0.83
CA VAL A 450 3.70 -29.74 -1.20
C VAL A 450 2.30 -29.92 -0.61
N GLU A 451 2.06 -29.41 0.60
CA GLU A 451 0.72 -29.38 1.21
C GLU A 451 -0.22 -28.48 0.39
N LEU A 452 0.23 -27.29 0.02
CA LEU A 452 -0.56 -26.34 -0.76
C LEU A 452 -0.84 -26.82 -2.20
N GLU A 453 0.09 -27.57 -2.81
CA GLU A 453 -0.11 -28.23 -4.10
C GLU A 453 -1.18 -29.33 -4.03
N LYS A 454 -1.23 -30.09 -2.92
CA LYS A 454 -2.28 -31.09 -2.67
C LYS A 454 -3.64 -30.47 -2.40
N GLU A 455 -3.68 -29.31 -1.76
CA GLU A 455 -4.90 -28.56 -1.44
C GLU A 455 -5.48 -27.81 -2.66
N GLN A 456 -4.86 -27.91 -3.85
CA GLN A 456 -5.22 -27.14 -5.06
C GLN A 456 -5.38 -25.64 -4.82
N SER A 457 -4.71 -25.12 -3.79
CA SER A 457 -4.94 -23.77 -3.24
C SER A 457 -3.84 -22.78 -3.63
N PHE A 458 -3.00 -23.14 -4.62
CA PHE A 458 -1.74 -22.46 -4.91
C PHE A 458 -1.67 -21.96 -6.38
N PRO A 459 -0.99 -20.83 -6.65
CA PRO A 459 -0.92 -20.26 -8.00
C PRO A 459 -0.29 -21.20 -9.03
N ASN A 460 -0.70 -21.06 -10.29
CA ASN A 460 -0.13 -21.81 -11.40
C ASN A 460 1.28 -21.28 -11.72
N PHE A 461 2.32 -21.95 -11.22
CA PHE A 461 3.70 -21.51 -11.45
C PHE A 461 4.15 -21.64 -12.91
N ASP A 462 5.14 -20.83 -13.25
CA ASP A 462 5.93 -21.01 -14.47
C ASP A 462 6.69 -22.35 -14.44
N GLU A 463 7.17 -22.76 -15.60
CA GLU A 463 7.87 -24.04 -15.75
C GLU A 463 9.14 -24.11 -14.88
N VAL A 464 9.84 -22.98 -14.72
CA VAL A 464 11.06 -22.86 -13.93
C VAL A 464 10.81 -23.15 -12.45
N ALA A 465 9.77 -22.56 -11.86
CA ALA A 465 9.43 -22.81 -10.47
C ALA A 465 8.92 -24.25 -10.23
N ARG A 466 8.20 -24.86 -11.18
CA ARG A 466 7.85 -26.29 -11.09
C ARG A 466 9.08 -27.19 -11.09
N GLU A 467 10.04 -26.90 -11.96
CA GLU A 467 11.29 -27.64 -12.02
C GLU A 467 12.09 -27.47 -10.71
N PHE A 468 12.17 -26.25 -10.18
CA PHE A 468 12.83 -25.96 -8.91
C PHE A 468 12.24 -26.75 -7.73
N ILE A 469 10.91 -26.83 -7.62
CA ILE A 469 10.23 -27.62 -6.57
C ILE A 469 10.61 -29.10 -6.71
N LYS A 470 10.52 -29.64 -7.93
CA LYS A 470 10.83 -31.05 -8.21
C LYS A 470 12.26 -31.41 -7.84
N VAL A 471 13.22 -30.56 -8.21
CA VAL A 471 14.64 -30.78 -7.90
C VAL A 471 14.89 -30.62 -6.39
N SER A 472 14.27 -29.64 -5.74
CA SER A 472 14.34 -29.44 -4.28
C SER A 472 13.83 -30.67 -3.52
N PHE A 473 12.72 -31.26 -3.97
CA PHE A 473 12.17 -32.50 -3.41
C PHE A 473 13.12 -33.69 -3.55
N ALA A 474 13.67 -33.88 -4.75
CA ALA A 474 14.61 -34.96 -5.02
C ALA A 474 15.88 -34.86 -4.14
N GLN A 475 16.38 -33.66 -3.89
CA GLN A 475 17.53 -33.44 -3.00
C GLN A 475 17.19 -33.69 -1.53
N ALA A 476 16.05 -33.20 -1.06
CA ALA A 476 15.58 -33.43 0.31
C ALA A 476 15.42 -34.94 0.59
N GLU A 477 14.91 -35.70 -0.38
CA GLU A 477 14.76 -37.15 -0.30
C GLU A 477 16.11 -37.87 -0.28
N ARG A 478 17.09 -37.42 -1.09
CA ARG A 478 18.48 -37.94 -1.04
C ARG A 478 19.11 -37.72 0.33
N GLN A 479 19.02 -36.51 0.88
CA GLN A 479 19.55 -36.19 2.21
C GLN A 479 18.86 -36.99 3.32
N LYS A 480 17.55 -37.18 3.23
CA LYS A 480 16.79 -38.04 4.16
C LYS A 480 17.24 -39.48 4.07
N ASN A 481 17.43 -40.02 2.86
CA ASN A 481 17.86 -41.39 2.65
C ASN A 481 19.31 -41.62 3.07
N GLU A 482 20.19 -40.63 2.94
CA GLU A 482 21.56 -40.68 3.48
C GLU A 482 21.56 -40.68 5.01
N LYS A 483 20.73 -39.85 5.65
CA LYS A 483 20.51 -39.85 7.12
C LYS A 483 19.90 -41.16 7.61
N ILE A 484 18.96 -41.73 6.86
CA ILE A 484 18.35 -43.03 7.16
C ILE A 484 19.36 -44.16 6.97
N ARG A 485 20.23 -44.11 5.95
CA ARG A 485 21.29 -45.11 5.77
C ARG A 485 22.29 -45.08 6.92
N THR A 486 22.72 -43.89 7.35
CA THR A 486 23.58 -43.71 8.53
C THR A 486 22.89 -44.10 9.84
N ALA A 487 21.57 -43.88 9.98
CA ALA A 487 20.78 -44.35 11.12
C ALA A 487 20.52 -45.87 11.08
N ARG A 488 20.33 -46.47 9.90
CA ARG A 488 20.12 -47.92 9.72
C ARG A 488 21.40 -48.72 9.99
N THR A 489 22.58 -48.17 9.72
CA THR A 489 23.85 -48.76 10.16
C THR A 489 24.00 -48.77 11.69
N ILE A 490 23.29 -47.90 12.41
CA ILE A 490 23.27 -47.86 13.89
C ILE A 490 22.16 -48.78 14.44
N ALA A 491 21.03 -48.91 13.75
CA ALA A 491 19.85 -49.65 14.21
C ALA A 491 19.82 -51.15 13.82
N ALA A 492 20.75 -51.64 13.00
CA ALA A 492 20.84 -53.07 12.63
C ALA A 492 21.18 -54.01 13.80
N GLY A 493 21.41 -53.48 15.01
CA GLY A 493 21.65 -54.24 16.24
C GLY A 493 20.41 -54.65 17.04
N SER A 494 19.16 -54.39 16.61
CA SER A 494 17.99 -54.70 17.45
C SER A 494 16.72 -55.09 16.68
N LEU A 495 16.60 -56.41 16.47
CA LEU A 495 15.39 -57.27 16.49
C LEU A 495 14.07 -56.85 15.79
N VAL A 496 13.89 -57.43 14.60
CA VAL A 496 12.83 -58.36 14.11
C VAL A 496 11.54 -58.59 14.93
N ALA A 497 10.41 -58.46 14.20
CA ALA A 497 9.11 -59.16 14.25
C ALA A 497 8.12 -58.89 15.39
N VAL A 498 6.83 -58.67 15.04
CA VAL A 498 5.78 -59.71 15.07
C VAL A 498 4.58 -59.24 14.22
N VAL A 499 4.28 -59.99 13.15
CA VAL A 499 3.02 -60.01 12.40
C VAL A 499 2.35 -61.34 12.75
N ILE A 500 1.16 -61.34 13.39
CA ILE A 500 0.37 -62.58 13.60
C ILE A 500 -1.16 -62.34 13.40
N SER A 501 -1.68 -62.96 12.33
CA SER A 501 -3.02 -63.56 12.12
C SER A 501 -4.29 -62.69 11.90
N GLY A 502 -4.89 -62.86 10.72
CA GLY A 502 -6.00 -62.07 10.17
C GLY A 502 -7.43 -62.29 10.71
N GLY A 503 -7.62 -63.03 11.80
CA GLY A 503 -8.95 -63.21 12.43
C GLY A 503 -9.10 -62.42 13.74
N LEU A 504 -8.10 -62.50 14.62
CA LEU A 504 -8.04 -61.74 15.87
C LEU A 504 -7.66 -60.27 15.62
N GLY A 505 -6.87 -59.99 14.58
CA GLY A 505 -6.49 -58.64 14.19
C GLY A 505 -7.67 -57.76 13.79
N LEU A 506 -8.72 -58.31 13.16
CA LEU A 506 -9.93 -57.56 12.80
C LEU A 506 -10.81 -57.24 14.01
N MET A 507 -10.92 -58.16 14.99
CA MET A 507 -11.66 -57.88 16.23
C MET A 507 -10.89 -56.94 17.15
N ALA A 508 -9.58 -57.12 17.29
CA ALA A 508 -8.72 -56.19 18.00
C ALA A 508 -8.69 -54.81 17.31
N TRP A 509 -8.65 -54.75 15.98
CA TRP A 509 -8.77 -53.51 15.21
C TRP A 509 -10.14 -52.86 15.40
N LYS A 510 -11.23 -53.62 15.34
CA LYS A 510 -12.58 -53.09 15.60
C LYS A 510 -12.74 -52.60 17.04
N GLN A 511 -12.12 -53.29 18.01
CA GLN A 511 -12.13 -52.91 19.42
C GLN A 511 -11.23 -51.70 19.70
N THR A 512 -10.07 -51.57 19.05
CA THR A 512 -9.22 -50.38 19.13
C THR A 512 -9.86 -49.18 18.44
N GLN A 513 -10.54 -49.36 17.31
CA GLN A 513 -11.33 -48.32 16.67
C GLN A 513 -12.45 -47.82 17.61
N GLN A 514 -13.20 -48.72 18.25
CA GLN A 514 -14.25 -48.35 19.20
C GLN A 514 -13.70 -47.66 20.46
N ALA A 515 -12.54 -48.09 20.98
CA ALA A 515 -11.89 -47.45 22.11
C ALA A 515 -11.39 -46.03 21.76
N GLU A 516 -10.89 -45.82 20.54
CA GLU A 516 -10.52 -44.50 20.03
C GLU A 516 -11.73 -43.56 19.87
N LEU A 517 -12.89 -44.08 19.46
CA LEU A 517 -14.14 -43.31 19.41
C LEU A 517 -14.60 -42.88 20.81
N ASN A 518 -14.62 -43.82 21.77
CA ASN A 518 -14.99 -43.52 23.16
C ASN A 518 -14.01 -42.51 23.79
N LEU A 519 -12.73 -42.59 23.45
CA LEU A 519 -11.72 -41.62 23.87
C LEU A 519 -11.93 -40.24 23.23
N ALA A 520 -12.38 -40.18 21.97
CA ALA A 520 -12.73 -38.92 21.30
C ALA A 520 -13.95 -38.26 21.97
N ASP A 521 -14.97 -39.02 22.32
CA ASP A 521 -16.14 -38.51 23.05
C ASP A 521 -15.78 -38.02 24.46
N ALA A 522 -14.95 -38.76 25.19
CA ALA A 522 -14.43 -38.35 26.49
C ALA A 522 -13.59 -37.06 26.39
N ARG A 523 -12.80 -36.89 25.32
CA ARG A 523 -12.06 -35.65 25.04
C ARG A 523 -13.00 -34.49 24.70
N GLY A 524 -14.10 -34.72 23.99
CA GLY A 524 -15.14 -33.71 23.76
C GLY A 524 -15.72 -33.18 25.07
N LEU A 525 -16.16 -34.07 25.95
CA LEU A 525 -16.68 -33.70 27.27
C LEU A 525 -15.63 -32.99 28.15
N SER A 526 -14.38 -33.46 28.11
CA SER A 526 -13.26 -32.82 28.81
C SER A 526 -12.96 -31.42 28.27
N ALA A 527 -13.12 -31.18 26.96
CA ALA A 527 -12.92 -29.87 26.36
C ALA A 527 -13.94 -28.86 26.89
N LEU A 528 -15.22 -29.23 27.00
CA LEU A 528 -16.24 -28.37 27.59
C LEU A 528 -15.96 -28.04 29.07
N SER A 529 -15.46 -29.02 29.83
CA SER A 529 -15.01 -28.79 31.21
C SER A 529 -13.84 -27.82 31.29
N LEU A 530 -12.85 -27.93 30.41
CA LEU A 530 -11.72 -26.98 30.34
C LEU A 530 -12.21 -25.58 29.96
N PHE A 531 -13.15 -25.50 29.03
CA PHE A 531 -13.75 -24.24 28.58
C PHE A 531 -14.47 -23.51 29.72
N ASN A 532 -15.26 -24.24 30.51
CA ASN A 532 -15.95 -23.70 31.70
C ASN A 532 -14.99 -23.30 32.84
N GLN A 533 -13.75 -23.76 32.80
CA GLN A 533 -12.68 -23.35 33.72
C GLN A 533 -11.83 -22.19 33.17
N ALA A 534 -12.29 -21.50 32.13
CA ALA A 534 -11.58 -20.42 31.42
C ALA A 534 -10.24 -20.84 30.81
N LYS A 535 -10.04 -22.13 30.53
CA LYS A 535 -8.90 -22.67 29.77
C LYS A 535 -9.30 -22.85 28.31
N GLU A 536 -9.67 -21.75 27.66
CA GLU A 536 -10.33 -21.78 26.35
C GLU A 536 -9.43 -22.39 25.26
N LEU A 537 -8.15 -22.00 25.20
CA LEU A 537 -7.20 -22.53 24.22
C LEU A 537 -6.95 -24.03 24.39
N GLU A 538 -6.81 -24.49 25.64
CA GLU A 538 -6.65 -25.91 25.95
C GLU A 538 -7.92 -26.72 25.61
N ALA A 539 -9.09 -26.13 25.85
CA ALA A 539 -10.37 -26.70 25.45
C ALA A 539 -10.46 -26.85 23.92
N PHE A 540 -10.08 -25.83 23.16
CA PHE A 540 -10.03 -25.89 21.69
C PHE A 540 -9.10 -27.00 21.19
N VAL A 541 -7.86 -27.04 21.70
CA VAL A 541 -6.89 -28.08 21.31
C VAL A 541 -7.44 -29.48 21.62
N THR A 542 -8.10 -29.64 22.76
CA THR A 542 -8.70 -30.92 23.18
C THR A 542 -9.89 -31.30 22.30
N ALA A 543 -10.76 -30.36 21.95
CA ALA A 543 -11.91 -30.57 21.06
C ALA A 543 -11.46 -30.87 19.62
N ILE A 544 -10.43 -30.18 19.11
CA ILE A 544 -9.86 -30.45 17.78
C ILE A 544 -9.19 -31.83 17.75
N LYS A 545 -8.50 -32.24 18.81
CA LYS A 545 -7.95 -33.61 18.92
C LYS A 545 -9.07 -34.65 18.86
N ALA A 546 -10.19 -34.42 19.52
CA ALA A 546 -11.37 -35.29 19.43
C ALA A 546 -11.94 -35.32 18.00
N GLY A 547 -12.17 -34.15 17.38
CA GLY A 547 -12.68 -34.04 16.02
C GLY A 547 -11.76 -34.66 14.97
N LYS A 548 -10.44 -34.54 15.14
CA LYS A 548 -9.43 -35.16 14.25
C LYS A 548 -9.45 -36.68 14.34
N THR A 549 -9.61 -37.25 15.54
CA THR A 549 -9.77 -38.70 15.72
C THR A 549 -11.02 -39.20 14.98
N LEU A 550 -12.14 -38.51 15.13
CA LEU A 550 -13.40 -38.84 14.43
C LEU A 550 -13.28 -38.70 12.90
N HIS A 551 -12.65 -37.61 12.43
CA HIS A 551 -12.42 -37.36 11.01
C HIS A 551 -11.56 -38.45 10.36
N ASN A 552 -10.45 -38.85 11.00
CA ASN A 552 -9.56 -39.90 10.52
C ASN A 552 -10.27 -41.25 10.39
N GLN A 553 -11.26 -41.52 11.24
CA GLN A 553 -12.06 -42.74 11.20
C GLN A 553 -13.32 -42.62 10.33
N LYS A 554 -13.61 -41.43 9.76
CA LYS A 554 -14.82 -41.13 8.99
C LYS A 554 -16.13 -41.39 9.76
N VAL A 555 -16.13 -41.09 11.05
CA VAL A 555 -17.30 -41.24 11.95
C VAL A 555 -17.69 -39.87 12.48
N ASN A 556 -18.99 -39.63 12.72
CA ASN A 556 -19.49 -38.41 13.33
C ASN A 556 -19.95 -38.69 14.77
N SER A 557 -19.65 -37.78 15.70
CA SER A 557 -20.19 -37.81 17.07
C SER A 557 -20.89 -36.51 17.39
N LEU A 558 -22.17 -36.61 17.74
CA LEU A 558 -22.99 -35.46 18.13
C LEU A 558 -22.42 -34.74 19.36
N ALA A 559 -21.81 -35.47 20.31
CA ALA A 559 -21.21 -34.90 21.51
C ALA A 559 -20.01 -34.00 21.18
N VAL A 560 -19.10 -34.47 20.32
CA VAL A 560 -17.92 -33.69 19.90
C VAL A 560 -18.33 -32.53 18.99
N THR A 561 -19.31 -32.72 18.11
CA THR A 561 -19.83 -31.64 17.24
C THR A 561 -20.49 -30.52 18.04
N ASN A 562 -21.36 -30.85 19.01
CA ASN A 562 -21.99 -29.85 19.88
C ASN A 562 -20.95 -29.11 20.73
N THR A 563 -19.96 -29.85 21.26
CA THR A 563 -18.84 -29.26 22.01
C THR A 563 -18.07 -28.24 21.16
N LEU A 564 -17.71 -28.59 19.92
CA LEU A 564 -16.99 -27.70 19.02
C LEU A 564 -17.82 -26.46 18.67
N GLN A 565 -19.13 -26.61 18.43
CA GLN A 565 -20.04 -25.49 18.17
C GLN A 565 -20.15 -24.55 19.38
N GLU A 566 -20.25 -25.11 20.58
CA GLU A 566 -20.36 -24.32 21.82
C GLU A 566 -19.07 -23.56 22.13
N ILE A 567 -17.91 -24.21 22.00
CA ILE A 567 -16.61 -23.57 22.17
C ILE A 567 -16.38 -22.49 21.10
N LEU A 568 -16.77 -22.72 19.83
CA LEU A 568 -16.64 -21.72 18.75
C LEU A 568 -17.54 -20.50 18.95
N SER A 569 -18.77 -20.69 19.43
CA SER A 569 -19.75 -19.60 19.62
C SER A 569 -19.45 -18.72 20.83
N ARG A 570 -18.77 -19.26 21.84
CA ARG A 570 -18.49 -18.57 23.12
C ARG A 570 -17.05 -18.11 23.27
N ARG A 571 -16.18 -18.35 22.29
CA ARG A 571 -14.74 -18.04 22.38
C ARG A 571 -14.48 -16.55 22.60
N SER A 572 -13.50 -16.24 23.45
CA SER A 572 -13.03 -14.90 23.73
C SER A 572 -11.50 -14.78 23.63
N GLU A 573 -10.76 -15.84 23.98
CA GLU A 573 -9.29 -15.92 23.88
C GLU A 573 -8.87 -16.57 22.55
N TYR A 574 -8.01 -15.90 21.78
CA TYR A 574 -7.51 -16.42 20.49
C TYR A 574 -6.00 -16.65 20.45
N ASN A 575 -5.24 -16.11 21.41
CA ASN A 575 -3.78 -16.28 21.50
C ASN A 575 -3.30 -16.01 22.93
N ARG A 576 -2.19 -16.65 23.35
CA ARG A 576 -1.56 -16.47 24.67
C ARG A 576 -0.06 -16.27 24.51
N LEU A 577 0.44 -15.14 25.02
CA LEU A 577 1.85 -14.75 24.92
C LEU A 577 2.56 -15.03 26.25
N GLU A 578 3.35 -16.10 26.30
CA GLU A 578 4.06 -16.53 27.51
C GLU A 578 5.56 -16.23 27.40
N GLY A 579 6.17 -15.71 28.46
CA GLY A 579 7.63 -15.51 28.51
C GLY A 579 8.16 -14.43 29.46
N HIS A 580 7.29 -13.62 30.08
CA HIS A 580 7.70 -12.78 31.22
C HIS A 580 7.85 -13.63 32.49
N ASP A 581 8.81 -13.28 33.34
CA ASP A 581 9.11 -14.01 34.58
C ASP A 581 8.30 -13.49 35.79
N ASP A 582 7.54 -12.40 35.60
CA ASP A 582 6.66 -11.79 36.60
C ASP A 582 5.51 -11.01 35.93
N SER A 583 4.60 -10.48 36.73
CA SER A 583 3.36 -9.80 36.36
C SER A 583 3.56 -8.73 35.27
N VAL A 584 2.80 -8.85 34.18
CA VAL A 584 2.74 -7.85 33.11
C VAL A 584 1.85 -6.70 33.57
N THR A 585 2.37 -5.47 33.51
CA THR A 585 1.73 -4.27 34.07
C THR A 585 1.11 -3.37 33.01
N SER A 586 1.63 -3.43 31.78
CA SER A 586 1.28 -2.52 30.70
C SER A 586 1.54 -3.21 29.38
N VAL A 587 0.66 -2.94 28.43
CA VAL A 587 0.80 -3.35 27.04
C VAL A 587 0.51 -2.16 26.12
N SER A 588 1.15 -2.13 24.96
CA SER A 588 0.89 -1.14 23.91
C SER A 588 0.99 -1.81 22.56
N PHE A 589 0.01 -1.60 21.69
CA PHE A 589 0.13 -1.95 20.28
C PHE A 589 1.04 -0.96 19.56
N SER A 590 1.80 -1.44 18.59
CA SER A 590 2.44 -0.59 17.59
C SER A 590 1.38 0.06 16.68
N PRO A 591 1.65 1.24 16.10
CA PRO A 591 0.69 1.91 15.21
C PRO A 591 0.30 1.08 13.97
N ASP A 592 1.17 0.17 13.52
CA ASP A 592 0.90 -0.75 12.42
C ASP A 592 0.11 -2.00 12.85
N GLY A 593 -0.18 -2.16 14.14
CA GLY A 593 -0.90 -3.30 14.72
C GLY A 593 -0.17 -4.64 14.69
N LYS A 594 1.10 -4.70 14.27
CA LYS A 594 1.83 -5.97 14.06
C LYS A 594 2.65 -6.40 15.28
N THR A 595 2.99 -5.46 16.14
CA THR A 595 3.83 -5.68 17.31
C THR A 595 3.08 -5.26 18.59
N LEU A 596 3.20 -6.07 19.63
CA LEU A 596 2.79 -5.69 20.98
C LEU A 596 4.05 -5.46 21.81
N ALA A 597 4.12 -4.36 22.55
CA ALA A 597 5.10 -4.19 23.62
C ALA A 597 4.43 -4.47 24.95
N SER A 598 5.12 -5.14 25.87
CA SER A 598 4.68 -5.36 27.24
C SER A 598 5.77 -4.97 28.24
N GLY A 599 5.39 -4.24 29.29
CA GLY A 599 6.25 -3.98 30.45
C GLY A 599 5.86 -4.86 31.63
N SER A 600 6.84 -5.27 32.45
CA SER A 600 6.62 -6.22 33.54
C SER A 600 7.33 -5.84 34.85
N TYR A 601 6.88 -6.47 35.94
CA TYR A 601 7.55 -6.51 37.24
C TYR A 601 8.95 -7.13 37.17
N ASP A 602 9.23 -7.97 36.16
CA ASP A 602 10.55 -8.55 35.90
C ASP A 602 11.60 -7.53 35.40
N LYS A 603 11.22 -6.24 35.35
CA LYS A 603 12.05 -5.08 34.96
C LYS A 603 12.39 -5.04 33.47
N THR A 604 11.80 -5.92 32.68
CA THR A 604 12.01 -5.98 31.23
C THR A 604 10.82 -5.45 30.46
N ILE A 605 11.09 -5.15 29.19
CA ILE A 605 10.06 -4.92 28.18
C ILE A 605 10.22 -6.00 27.13
N LYS A 606 9.13 -6.66 26.73
CA LYS A 606 9.17 -7.62 25.61
C LYS A 606 8.36 -7.09 24.44
N LEU A 607 8.88 -7.36 23.25
CA LEU A 607 8.20 -7.10 21.98
C LEU A 607 7.73 -8.44 21.42
N TRP A 608 6.46 -8.50 21.04
CA TRP A 608 5.80 -9.71 20.56
C TRP A 608 5.30 -9.50 19.15
N ASN A 609 5.51 -10.49 18.31
CA ASN A 609 4.87 -10.54 17.01
C ASN A 609 3.46 -11.11 17.19
N LEU A 610 2.44 -10.30 16.91
CA LEU A 610 1.05 -10.67 17.17
C LEU A 610 0.52 -11.77 16.26
N GLU A 611 1.11 -11.92 15.08
CA GLU A 611 0.74 -12.94 14.08
C GLU A 611 1.25 -14.32 14.50
N THR A 612 2.51 -14.40 14.96
CA THR A 612 3.16 -15.68 15.31
C THR A 612 3.08 -16.01 16.79
N GLY A 613 2.70 -15.05 17.63
CA GLY A 613 2.75 -15.15 19.09
C GLY A 613 4.16 -15.22 19.69
N LYS A 614 5.20 -15.05 18.87
CA LYS A 614 6.59 -15.19 19.32
C LYS A 614 7.17 -13.89 19.84
N GLU A 615 8.03 -14.00 20.86
CA GLU A 615 8.88 -12.91 21.30
C GLU A 615 9.85 -12.52 20.16
N ILE A 616 9.83 -11.24 19.78
CA ILE A 616 10.77 -10.63 18.84
C ILE A 616 12.06 -10.26 19.57
N ARG A 617 11.93 -9.62 20.74
CA ARG A 617 13.05 -9.05 21.48
C ARG A 617 12.66 -8.73 22.93
N THR A 618 13.59 -8.96 23.86
CA THR A 618 13.55 -8.40 25.22
C THR A 618 14.45 -7.16 25.30
N LEU A 619 13.91 -6.03 25.77
CA LEU A 619 14.65 -4.81 26.10
C LEU A 619 14.93 -4.80 27.61
N LYS A 620 16.22 -4.68 27.96
CA LYS A 620 16.70 -4.65 29.35
C LYS A 620 17.41 -3.33 29.60
N GLY A 621 17.18 -2.73 30.77
CA GLY A 621 17.87 -1.50 31.18
C GLY A 621 17.16 -0.67 32.24
N HIS A 622 15.92 -0.98 32.60
CA HIS A 622 15.31 -0.45 33.82
C HIS A 622 15.77 -1.22 35.05
N ASP A 623 15.96 -0.51 36.16
CA ASP A 623 16.48 -1.09 37.42
C ASP A 623 15.35 -1.60 38.33
N ASN A 624 14.11 -1.29 37.97
CA ASN A 624 12.91 -1.65 38.71
C ASN A 624 11.74 -1.91 37.74
N THR A 625 10.58 -2.29 38.29
CA THR A 625 9.35 -2.58 37.55
C THR A 625 9.05 -1.53 36.48
N VAL A 626 8.85 -2.00 35.25
CA VAL A 626 8.30 -1.19 34.16
C VAL A 626 6.80 -1.12 34.35
N ARG A 627 6.24 0.09 34.48
CA ARG A 627 4.81 0.31 34.76
C ARG A 627 4.01 0.75 33.56
N SER A 628 4.67 1.33 32.55
CA SER A 628 3.99 1.83 31.36
C SER A 628 4.92 1.72 30.17
N VAL A 629 4.38 1.29 29.04
CA VAL A 629 5.03 1.33 27.73
C VAL A 629 4.10 2.00 26.73
N ASN A 630 4.65 2.76 25.78
CA ASN A 630 3.85 3.42 24.75
C ASN A 630 4.67 3.59 23.47
N PHE A 631 4.11 3.18 22.33
CA PHE A 631 4.75 3.39 21.02
C PHE A 631 4.65 4.85 20.58
N SER A 632 5.70 5.34 19.91
CA SER A 632 5.59 6.57 19.14
C SER A 632 4.65 6.38 17.95
N PRO A 633 3.97 7.44 17.46
CA PRO A 633 3.07 7.36 16.31
C PRO A 633 3.75 6.87 15.02
N ASP A 634 5.07 7.08 14.87
CA ASP A 634 5.87 6.56 13.76
C ASP A 634 6.26 5.08 13.91
N GLY A 635 5.97 4.45 15.05
CA GLY A 635 6.26 3.05 15.35
C GLY A 635 7.75 2.71 15.51
N LYS A 636 8.66 3.69 15.45
CA LYS A 636 10.12 3.45 15.49
C LYS A 636 10.70 3.49 16.90
N THR A 637 10.01 4.17 17.81
CA THR A 637 10.45 4.40 19.19
C THR A 637 9.43 3.84 20.17
N LEU A 638 9.91 3.31 21.29
CA LEU A 638 9.07 2.99 22.43
C LEU A 638 9.48 3.85 23.61
N ALA A 639 8.52 4.43 24.32
CA ALA A 639 8.74 5.05 25.62
C ALA A 639 8.36 4.06 26.72
N SER A 640 9.10 4.05 27.82
CA SER A 640 8.76 3.29 29.02
C SER A 640 8.94 4.11 30.28
N GLY A 641 7.97 4.02 31.20
CA GLY A 641 8.03 4.59 32.54
C GLY A 641 8.19 3.50 33.59
N SER A 642 9.05 3.74 34.58
CA SER A 642 9.43 2.73 35.57
C SER A 642 9.36 3.23 37.02
N SER A 643 9.30 2.26 37.93
CA SER A 643 9.44 2.47 39.37
C SER A 643 10.87 2.85 39.79
N ASP A 644 11.84 2.84 38.86
CA ASP A 644 13.16 3.44 39.06
C ASP A 644 13.16 4.98 38.92
N LYS A 645 11.96 5.58 38.78
CA LYS A 645 11.71 7.02 38.65
C LYS A 645 12.18 7.62 37.32
N THR A 646 12.56 6.79 36.36
CA THR A 646 13.03 7.22 35.04
C THR A 646 12.04 6.89 33.94
N ILE A 647 12.20 7.60 32.83
CA ILE A 647 11.56 7.30 31.55
C ILE A 647 12.66 6.98 30.54
N LYS A 648 12.52 5.89 29.80
CA LYS A 648 13.48 5.52 28.75
C LYS A 648 12.83 5.54 27.38
N LEU A 649 13.59 5.99 26.38
CA LEU A 649 13.25 5.86 24.97
C LEU A 649 14.10 4.76 24.35
N TRP A 650 13.46 3.88 23.58
CA TRP A 650 14.09 2.73 22.96
C TRP A 650 13.97 2.82 21.44
N ASN A 651 15.07 2.58 20.74
CA ASN A 651 15.06 2.42 19.30
C ASN A 651 14.70 0.95 19.00
N LEU A 652 13.59 0.73 18.32
CA LEU A 652 13.06 -0.63 18.13
C LEU A 652 13.84 -1.43 17.08
N GLU A 653 14.43 -0.77 16.09
CA GLU A 653 15.28 -1.39 15.07
C GLU A 653 16.54 -2.00 15.73
N THR A 654 17.25 -1.20 16.52
CA THR A 654 18.51 -1.60 17.17
C THR A 654 18.31 -2.29 18.51
N GLY A 655 17.17 -2.07 19.18
CA GLY A 655 16.87 -2.58 20.52
C GLY A 655 17.63 -1.86 21.62
N LYS A 656 18.29 -0.74 21.30
CA LYS A 656 19.09 0.03 22.25
C LYS A 656 18.28 1.17 22.86
N GLU A 657 18.61 1.51 24.09
CA GLU A 657 18.16 2.74 24.71
C GLU A 657 18.75 3.96 23.95
N ILE A 658 17.88 4.88 23.56
CA ILE A 658 18.23 6.16 22.92
C ILE A 658 18.51 7.21 24.00
N ARG A 659 17.67 7.25 25.04
CA ARG A 659 17.67 8.32 26.03
C ARG A 659 17.00 7.89 27.34
N THR A 660 17.53 8.35 28.45
CA THR A 660 16.85 8.36 29.75
C THR A 660 16.46 9.79 30.13
N PHE A 661 15.19 10.02 30.46
CA PHE A 661 14.74 11.23 31.13
C PHE A 661 14.72 11.01 32.65
N LYS A 662 15.38 11.92 33.37
CA LYS A 662 15.39 11.99 34.84
C LYS A 662 14.73 13.30 35.25
N GLY A 663 13.96 13.30 36.33
CA GLY A 663 13.32 14.50 36.86
C GLY A 663 11.99 14.28 37.59
N HIS A 664 11.48 13.04 37.64
CA HIS A 664 10.46 12.64 38.58
C HIS A 664 11.08 12.16 39.89
N ASP A 665 10.43 12.48 41.02
CA ASP A 665 10.94 12.17 42.37
C ASP A 665 10.36 10.87 42.93
N ASN A 666 9.42 10.25 42.21
CA ASN A 666 8.76 9.00 42.57
C ASN A 666 8.45 8.15 41.31
N TYR A 667 7.77 7.02 41.50
CA TYR A 667 7.49 6.05 40.43
C TYR A 667 6.72 6.66 39.27
N VAL A 668 7.22 6.45 38.06
CA VAL A 668 6.53 6.84 36.84
C VAL A 668 5.47 5.79 36.54
N MET A 669 4.21 6.20 36.60
CA MET A 669 3.04 5.32 36.48
C MET A 669 2.52 5.23 35.04
N SER A 670 2.73 6.28 34.24
CA SER A 670 2.22 6.36 32.87
C SER A 670 3.14 7.19 31.99
N VAL A 671 3.28 6.79 30.72
CA VAL A 671 3.89 7.56 29.65
C VAL A 671 3.00 7.54 28.42
N SER A 672 2.95 8.64 27.67
CA SER A 672 2.15 8.74 26.45
C SER A 672 2.77 9.73 25.46
N PHE A 673 2.91 9.31 24.21
CA PHE A 673 3.31 10.21 23.13
C PHE A 673 2.13 11.07 22.67
N SER A 674 2.41 12.32 22.31
CA SER A 674 1.49 13.14 21.52
C SER A 674 1.29 12.53 20.13
N PRO A 675 0.14 12.78 19.45
CA PRO A 675 -0.12 12.25 18.11
C PRO A 675 0.90 12.65 17.04
N ASP A 676 1.56 13.81 17.20
CA ASP A 676 2.65 14.27 16.33
C ASP A 676 4.02 13.65 16.68
N GLY A 677 4.08 12.90 17.78
CA GLY A 677 5.27 12.25 18.31
C GLY A 677 6.34 13.19 18.90
N LYS A 678 6.13 14.51 18.91
CA LYS A 678 7.16 15.49 19.33
C LYS A 678 7.25 15.64 20.84
N THR A 679 6.16 15.38 21.54
CA THR A 679 6.05 15.54 23.00
C THR A 679 5.74 14.20 23.65
N LEU A 680 6.40 13.92 24.76
CA LEU A 680 6.08 12.80 25.64
C LEU A 680 5.50 13.37 26.93
N ALA A 681 4.36 12.87 27.39
CA ALA A 681 3.82 13.17 28.69
C ALA A 681 4.11 12.01 29.65
N SER A 682 4.37 12.32 30.92
CA SER A 682 4.50 11.30 31.97
C SER A 682 3.78 11.72 33.25
N GLY A 683 3.13 10.75 33.90
CA GLY A 683 2.50 10.91 35.21
C GLY A 683 3.21 10.07 36.27
N SER A 684 3.39 10.62 37.47
CA SER A 684 4.17 10.02 38.55
C SER A 684 3.47 10.08 39.90
N LEU A 685 3.85 9.17 40.81
CA LEU A 685 3.44 9.21 42.21
C LEU A 685 4.02 10.40 43.01
N ASP A 686 4.86 11.23 42.38
CA ASP A 686 5.26 12.54 42.93
C ASP A 686 4.17 13.61 42.78
N LYS A 687 2.98 13.22 42.30
CA LYS A 687 1.80 14.07 42.10
C LYS A 687 1.96 15.07 40.96
N THR A 688 2.92 14.86 40.05
CA THR A 688 3.15 15.73 38.90
C THR A 688 2.94 15.01 37.57
N ILE A 689 2.56 15.81 36.57
CA ILE A 689 2.64 15.47 35.16
C ILE A 689 3.79 16.30 34.57
N LYS A 690 4.68 15.68 33.80
CA LYS A 690 5.77 16.36 33.11
C LYS A 690 5.65 16.13 31.60
N LEU A 691 5.96 17.18 30.83
CA LEU A 691 6.05 17.13 29.38
C LEU A 691 7.52 17.18 28.97
N TRP A 692 7.91 16.29 28.08
CA TRP A 692 9.28 16.14 27.59
C TRP A 692 9.28 16.33 26.08
N ASN A 693 10.16 17.19 25.58
CA ASN A 693 10.33 17.35 24.14
C ASN A 693 11.35 16.33 23.62
N ARG A 694 10.99 15.61 22.55
CA ARG A 694 11.86 14.59 21.93
C ARG A 694 13.13 15.19 21.33
N ASN A 695 13.06 16.44 20.85
CA ASN A 695 14.11 17.14 20.11
C ASN A 695 15.01 18.03 20.97
N THR A 696 14.75 18.18 22.27
CA THR A 696 15.60 19.00 23.15
C THR A 696 16.79 18.18 23.65
N GLY A 697 17.68 17.82 22.75
CA GLY A 697 19.10 17.91 23.03
C GLY A 697 19.55 19.23 22.42
N TRP A 698 19.18 20.35 23.05
CA TRP A 698 19.79 21.61 22.65
C TRP A 698 21.20 21.60 23.20
N ASP A 699 22.17 21.49 22.30
CA ASP A 699 23.52 21.91 22.60
C ASP A 699 23.48 23.40 22.98
N LEU A 700 24.34 23.81 23.91
CA LEU A 700 24.44 25.19 24.39
C LEU A 700 24.55 26.15 23.20
N ASP A 701 25.27 25.75 22.16
CA ASP A 701 25.47 26.53 20.93
C ASP A 701 24.17 26.83 20.18
N ALA A 702 23.21 25.90 20.15
CA ALA A 702 21.93 26.10 19.46
C ALA A 702 20.98 27.04 20.25
N LEU A 703 21.03 26.97 21.58
CA LEU A 703 20.32 27.87 22.48
C LEU A 703 20.90 29.28 22.45
N MET A 704 22.23 29.37 22.51
CA MET A 704 23.01 30.61 22.41
C MET A 704 22.74 31.29 21.07
N GLY A 705 22.75 30.54 19.95
CA GLY A 705 22.45 31.08 18.62
C GLY A 705 21.08 31.75 18.53
N ARG A 706 20.02 31.05 18.94
CA ARG A 706 18.66 31.61 18.88
C ARG A 706 18.43 32.76 19.86
N SER A 707 19.02 32.69 21.05
CA SER A 707 18.94 33.78 22.03
C SER A 707 19.67 35.02 21.51
N CYS A 708 20.81 34.82 20.86
CA CYS A 708 21.53 35.91 20.20
C CYS A 708 20.75 36.50 19.04
N ASP A 709 20.12 35.68 18.19
CA ASP A 709 19.29 36.21 17.10
C ASP A 709 18.12 37.07 17.61
N TRP A 710 17.57 36.76 18.79
CA TRP A 710 16.48 37.52 19.39
C TRP A 710 16.93 38.84 20.04
N VAL A 711 18.08 38.87 20.73
CA VAL A 711 18.53 40.03 21.54
C VAL A 711 19.56 40.91 20.82
N ARG A 712 20.15 40.47 19.69
CA ARG A 712 21.22 41.20 18.96
C ARG A 712 20.85 42.65 18.63
N SER A 713 19.63 42.88 18.14
CA SER A 713 19.14 44.24 17.85
C SER A 713 19.05 45.12 19.11
N TYR A 714 18.68 44.55 20.26
CA TYR A 714 18.63 45.27 21.53
C TYR A 714 20.03 45.60 22.06
N LEU A 715 20.97 44.66 21.98
CA LEU A 715 22.36 44.85 22.40
C LEU A 715 23.07 45.92 21.56
N GLU A 716 22.86 45.93 20.24
CA GLU A 716 23.54 46.88 19.34
C GLU A 716 22.96 48.31 19.43
N ASN A 717 21.65 48.46 19.65
CA ASN A 717 20.97 49.75 19.46
C ASN A 717 20.52 50.44 20.76
N ASN A 718 20.52 49.77 21.91
CA ASN A 718 20.08 50.38 23.16
C ASN A 718 21.20 51.16 23.86
N ILE A 719 20.97 52.44 24.14
CA ILE A 719 21.97 53.36 24.71
C ILE A 719 22.37 53.00 26.16
N ASN A 720 21.55 52.21 26.86
CA ASN A 720 21.80 51.78 28.24
C ASN A 720 22.58 50.45 28.35
N VAL A 721 22.97 49.84 27.23
CA VAL A 721 23.80 48.64 27.20
C VAL A 721 25.27 49.05 27.14
N SER A 722 26.10 48.48 28.02
CA SER A 722 27.53 48.75 28.10
C SER A 722 28.24 48.29 26.82
N GLU A 723 29.34 48.95 26.45
CA GLU A 723 30.07 48.65 25.22
C GLU A 723 30.56 47.18 25.14
N SER A 724 30.92 46.57 26.27
CA SER A 724 31.32 45.16 26.32
C SER A 724 30.17 44.21 25.99
N ASP A 725 28.95 44.55 26.42
CA ASP A 725 27.80 43.66 26.32
C ASP A 725 27.20 43.67 24.90
N ARG A 726 27.51 44.71 24.11
CA ARG A 726 27.14 44.80 22.69
C ARG A 726 27.71 43.65 21.85
N HIS A 727 28.84 43.09 22.28
CA HIS A 727 29.58 42.04 21.57
C HIS A 727 29.30 40.61 22.08
N LEU A 728 28.37 40.42 23.02
CA LEU A 728 28.09 39.09 23.62
C LEU A 728 27.65 38.01 22.62
N CYS A 729 27.18 38.42 21.45
CA CYS A 729 26.64 37.54 20.42
C CYS A 729 27.53 37.40 19.18
N ASP A 730 28.77 37.92 19.25
CA ASP A 730 29.75 37.80 18.18
C ASP A 730 30.32 36.37 18.11
N GLY A 731 30.35 35.80 16.90
CA GLY A 731 30.83 34.44 16.67
C GLY A 731 29.82 33.32 16.94
N ILE A 732 28.60 33.65 17.36
CA ILE A 732 27.55 32.67 17.73
C ILE A 732 26.38 32.79 16.73
N GLY A 733 26.06 31.68 16.06
CA GLY A 733 24.88 31.60 15.16
C GLY A 733 25.10 31.98 13.69
N LYS A 734 26.34 31.99 13.16
CA LYS A 734 26.57 32.13 11.71
C LYS A 734 26.88 30.78 11.05
N LYS A 735 25.86 30.19 10.42
CA LYS A 735 25.97 29.43 9.17
C LYS A 735 24.65 29.45 8.41
#